data_AF-A0A3D4WFN4-F1
#
_entry.id   AF-A0A3D4WFN4-F1
#
_cell.length_a   1.000
_cell.length_b   1.000
_cell.length_c   1.000
_cell.angle_alpha   90.00
_cell.angle_beta   90.00
_cell.angle_gamma   90.00
#
_symmetry.space_group_name_H-M   'P 1'
#
loop_
_entity.id
_entity.type
_entity.pdbx_description
1 polymer ?
#
loop_
_entity_poly.entity_id
_entity_poly.type
_entity_poly.pdbx_seq_one_letter_code
_entity_poly.pdbx_strand_id
1 'polypeptide(L)'
;MRSAKNKTSNNMKVANIHLIETLELPLNDPIWYPTAVKPGQSITIKAMVKYLNIGLTSNRKAVLLIKSYDDVNEEVDVSFENIFKSETFGAHFKYLVPTQGEIEELYTFVVPEGVTTIHFGFNRFLCSENEQVIVSDLTIYPELKVKLSQLQDESIVSEKSISDSEAIKNDNQNINIAQAMMNLGSDESLKSLKDLKVSAIMDEFTYKSYKEECTIDQLSIHSWEKQLNDFKPHLLFVESAWRGFNDEWDRKISNSSPELEGIFSWCHENNVPTMFWNKEDPIHFETFITLAKNFDVVFTTDIDCIERYKLVLKHDNVYWLPFAAQLKTNNPIEKYQREDTFCFAGAYYVKYPDRTKDLNNFVKVFSSFKPVAIYDRNYYKNDENYKFPSQFEFFIKGNLPFDQIDKAYKGYNYTINLNSIKYSQSMFARRVFEVLASNTLLVSNFSRGLRLIFGDLVLCSDSPNQILKELQPLQDSSLANDYFKLLALRKILSEHTYTHRLSHIANKTLNINLTNKEVVLVLSVITNLKDLEKAVKSFNRQKYIHKNLVLLSYDSSIQSCNDYTVLNSKEQVINYISNIEKISFISFFSLKDFYGENYLYDLLLASQFSDNRVIGKSKYFKANEANSIELVKGKAYTLNETLNLRASLVPKTVFSSLIEENSNFESIEIDVNTISTDYFSYCKDYNKFDFKEIPLELSFLKNIDTGLRIEDFNRLENKKAELEDEDNIRFISSQELYDYFPKSENKDFSLDYSNQSISIISNLESNKHTYHYAIAPINISELFIEPGGKQKIYFDIGIGLNLQFVFKYLDYKKNNISHSMIYGMKNTTLDIPSDCHYISIGLRIYGPGKAVINKILLGHKIIDPAFVITNKQYLLVTNHYPSYDDLYKNGFVHSRVRSYKEQGIDVEVFRLRKDEKVSYNEFEGIDVITGSNNALEKIIKNNNFKTIMIHFLDQNIWHTINKFIDTHRVVVWVHGAEIQSWHRRAFNYENESQAQKAKTSYETRAKFWRELIKNIPKNLHFVFVSKYFADEVMSDLDITIPESHYEIIANPIDTEKFSYQKKDVQLRTKILSIRPYASRTYANDLTVKAILELSKEYFFNDLEFRIIGDGVLFEETVEPLRNFNNVILEQRFLNQAEIADIHKEYGIFLCPSRMDTQGVSRDEAMSSGLVPITNNVGAISEFLDGFEELMVPADDYEGIVKLITRLYNEPEIFSLLSENISKSIVSREKYLIINKEINVIKYYEY
;
A
#
# COMPACT_ATOMS: atom_id res chain seq x y z
N MET A 1 -56.97 -42.71 -67.64
CA MET A 1 -55.86 -41.74 -67.43
C MET A 1 -55.79 -41.45 -65.94
N ARG A 2 -54.70 -41.67 -65.20
CA ARG A 2 -53.47 -42.45 -65.40
C ARG A 2 -52.69 -42.39 -64.08
N SER A 3 -51.98 -43.48 -63.76
CA SER A 3 -50.84 -43.66 -62.82
C SER A 3 -51.06 -43.39 -61.32
N ALA A 4 -50.81 -44.33 -60.36
CA ALA A 4 -49.61 -45.17 -60.10
C ALA A 4 -48.37 -44.33 -59.71
N LYS A 5 -47.50 -44.66 -58.74
CA LYS A 5 -47.39 -45.58 -57.58
C LYS A 5 -45.99 -45.27 -56.98
N ASN A 6 -45.71 -45.84 -55.79
CA ASN A 6 -44.39 -45.97 -55.09
C ASN A 6 -44.00 -44.82 -54.15
N LYS A 7 -43.40 -45.03 -52.96
CA LYS A 7 -42.74 -46.22 -52.35
C LYS A 7 -42.75 -46.05 -50.81
N THR A 8 -42.87 -47.16 -50.09
CA THR A 8 -42.85 -47.28 -48.62
C THR A 8 -41.43 -47.28 -48.05
N SER A 9 -41.24 -46.64 -46.88
CA SER A 9 -40.12 -46.89 -45.95
C SER A 9 -40.61 -46.74 -44.50
N ASN A 10 -40.03 -47.56 -43.62
CA ASN A 10 -40.54 -48.00 -42.31
C ASN A 10 -40.63 -46.93 -41.20
N ASN A 11 -41.63 -47.11 -40.34
CA ASN A 11 -41.97 -46.36 -39.13
C ASN A 11 -40.83 -46.23 -38.09
N MET A 12 -40.50 -45.00 -37.68
CA MET A 12 -39.96 -44.70 -36.34
C MET A 12 -41.08 -44.12 -35.48
N LYS A 13 -41.33 -44.73 -34.32
CA LYS A 13 -42.33 -44.33 -33.31
C LYS A 13 -41.98 -42.94 -32.73
N VAL A 14 -43.04 -42.17 -32.47
CA VAL A 14 -43.09 -40.80 -31.91
C VAL A 14 -42.35 -40.70 -30.56
N ALA A 15 -41.58 -39.63 -30.35
CA ALA A 15 -40.98 -39.27 -29.07
C ALA A 15 -42.06 -38.75 -28.11
N ASN A 16 -42.16 -39.32 -26.90
CA ASN A 16 -43.10 -38.86 -25.87
C ASN A 16 -42.70 -37.46 -25.39
N ILE A 17 -43.44 -36.44 -25.81
CA ILE A 17 -43.34 -35.07 -25.31
C ILE A 17 -44.53 -34.85 -24.38
N HIS A 18 -44.27 -34.57 -23.10
CA HIS A 18 -45.31 -34.05 -22.20
C HIS A 18 -45.31 -32.53 -22.32
N LEU A 19 -46.46 -31.94 -22.67
CA LEU A 19 -46.70 -30.49 -22.72
C LEU A 19 -47.85 -30.18 -21.77
N ILE A 20 -47.58 -29.41 -20.73
CA ILE A 20 -48.58 -29.03 -19.73
C ILE A 20 -48.60 -27.52 -19.60
N GLU A 21 -49.73 -26.92 -19.96
CA GLU A 21 -49.88 -25.46 -19.99
C GLU A 21 -49.76 -24.86 -18.59
N THR A 22 -50.44 -25.39 -17.58
CA THR A 22 -50.32 -24.93 -16.19
C THR A 22 -50.74 -26.01 -15.19
N LEU A 23 -49.94 -26.16 -14.13
CA LEU A 23 -50.11 -27.14 -13.06
C LEU A 23 -49.85 -26.48 -11.70
N GLU A 24 -50.86 -26.40 -10.83
CA GLU A 24 -50.61 -26.14 -9.41
C GLU A 24 -50.10 -27.42 -8.75
N LEU A 25 -48.96 -27.34 -8.06
CA LEU A 25 -48.36 -28.51 -7.43
C LEU A 25 -49.17 -28.95 -6.20
N PRO A 26 -49.47 -30.26 -6.06
CA PRO A 26 -50.19 -30.79 -4.90
C PRO A 26 -49.33 -30.74 -3.63
N LEU A 27 -49.95 -30.76 -2.45
CA LEU A 27 -49.25 -30.70 -1.14
C LEU A 27 -48.86 -32.10 -0.61
N ASN A 28 -49.63 -33.14 -0.96
CA ASN A 28 -49.50 -34.46 -0.35
C ASN A 28 -48.89 -35.46 -1.35
N ASP A 29 -49.61 -35.78 -2.42
CA ASP A 29 -49.19 -36.81 -3.38
C ASP A 29 -48.60 -36.19 -4.66
N PRO A 30 -47.37 -36.54 -5.07
CA PRO A 30 -46.78 -36.04 -6.30
C PRO A 30 -47.58 -36.47 -7.55
N ILE A 31 -47.64 -35.60 -8.55
CA ILE A 31 -48.18 -35.96 -9.87
C ILE A 31 -47.04 -36.49 -10.74
N TRP A 32 -47.17 -37.72 -11.24
CA TRP A 32 -46.13 -38.44 -11.98
C TRP A 32 -46.42 -38.50 -13.48
N TYR A 33 -45.39 -38.20 -14.28
CA TYR A 33 -45.39 -38.27 -15.73
C TYR A 33 -44.42 -39.36 -16.19
N PRO A 34 -44.91 -40.54 -16.64
CA PRO A 34 -44.06 -41.59 -17.15
C PRO A 34 -43.57 -41.24 -18.56
N THR A 35 -42.26 -41.37 -18.78
CA THR A 35 -41.60 -41.10 -20.05
C THR A 35 -40.71 -42.29 -20.42
N ALA A 36 -41.00 -42.91 -21.56
CA ALA A 36 -40.16 -43.95 -22.14
C ALA A 36 -38.83 -43.33 -22.63
N VAL A 37 -37.72 -43.96 -22.25
CA VAL A 37 -36.36 -43.50 -22.51
C VAL A 37 -35.47 -44.66 -22.97
N LYS A 38 -34.27 -44.35 -23.45
CA LYS A 38 -33.24 -45.35 -23.75
C LYS A 38 -31.95 -45.01 -22.99
N PRO A 39 -31.18 -46.00 -22.52
CA PRO A 39 -29.84 -45.77 -21.99
C PRO A 39 -29.00 -44.87 -22.90
N GLY A 40 -28.30 -43.91 -22.31
CA GLY A 40 -27.47 -42.94 -23.03
C GLY A 40 -28.22 -41.80 -23.72
N GLN A 41 -29.56 -41.77 -23.67
CA GLN A 41 -30.38 -40.68 -24.21
C GLN A 41 -30.36 -39.47 -23.28
N SER A 42 -30.14 -38.26 -23.79
CA SER A 42 -30.24 -37.03 -23.00
C SER A 42 -31.71 -36.60 -22.91
N ILE A 43 -32.20 -36.32 -21.69
CA ILE A 43 -33.55 -35.82 -21.42
C ILE A 43 -33.44 -34.42 -20.81
N THR A 44 -34.23 -33.48 -21.33
CA THR A 44 -34.31 -32.11 -20.86
C THR A 44 -35.72 -31.78 -20.37
N ILE A 45 -35.80 -31.10 -19.23
CA ILE A 45 -37.04 -30.64 -18.59
C ILE A 45 -37.01 -29.11 -18.54
N LYS A 46 -38.00 -28.46 -19.14
CA LYS A 46 -38.16 -27.00 -19.12
C LYS A 46 -39.52 -26.62 -18.57
N ALA A 47 -39.61 -25.59 -17.75
CA ALA A 47 -40.89 -25.03 -17.31
C ALA A 47 -40.70 -23.63 -16.74
N MET A 48 -41.79 -22.87 -16.65
CA MET A 48 -41.88 -21.68 -15.81
C MET A 48 -42.38 -22.08 -14.41
N VAL A 49 -41.70 -21.65 -13.34
CA VAL A 49 -42.07 -21.97 -11.94
C VAL A 49 -42.36 -20.67 -11.18
N LYS A 50 -43.56 -20.58 -10.61
CA LYS A 50 -44.02 -19.40 -9.86
C LYS A 50 -44.43 -19.79 -8.44
N TYR A 51 -43.81 -19.14 -7.45
CA TYR A 51 -44.18 -19.27 -6.04
C TYR A 51 -45.12 -18.12 -5.67
N LEU A 52 -46.26 -18.43 -5.06
CA LEU A 52 -47.26 -17.46 -4.62
C LEU A 52 -47.41 -17.53 -3.09
N ASN A 53 -47.41 -16.36 -2.45
CA ASN A 53 -47.51 -16.20 -0.99
C ASN A 53 -46.36 -16.83 -0.18
N ILE A 54 -45.22 -17.14 -0.81
CA ILE A 54 -44.01 -17.67 -0.17
C ILE A 54 -42.95 -16.56 -0.08
N GLY A 55 -42.35 -16.37 1.11
CA GLY A 55 -41.36 -15.31 1.35
C GLY A 55 -40.05 -15.48 0.55
N LEU A 56 -39.40 -14.35 0.21
CA LEU A 56 -38.23 -14.26 -0.70
C LEU A 56 -36.99 -15.07 -0.28
N THR A 57 -36.92 -15.56 0.96
CA THR A 57 -35.79 -16.35 1.48
C THR A 57 -36.01 -17.87 1.41
N SER A 58 -37.17 -18.35 0.96
CA SER A 58 -37.55 -19.77 1.02
C SER A 58 -37.79 -20.38 -0.37
N ASN A 59 -36.72 -20.78 -1.06
CA ASN A 59 -36.76 -21.39 -2.41
C ASN A 59 -36.77 -22.94 -2.43
N ARG A 60 -36.97 -23.59 -1.27
CA ARG A 60 -37.01 -25.05 -1.13
C ARG A 60 -38.40 -25.51 -0.66
N LYS A 61 -39.43 -25.22 -1.45
CA LYS A 61 -40.82 -25.64 -1.14
C LYS A 61 -41.50 -26.42 -2.27
N ALA A 62 -40.82 -26.64 -3.39
CA ALA A 62 -41.26 -27.53 -4.45
C ALA A 62 -40.11 -28.40 -4.97
N VAL A 63 -40.45 -29.60 -5.44
CA VAL A 63 -39.51 -30.60 -5.93
C VAL A 63 -39.98 -31.22 -7.24
N LEU A 64 -39.00 -31.46 -8.11
CA LEU A 64 -39.04 -32.47 -9.16
C LEU A 64 -38.52 -33.77 -8.56
N LEU A 65 -39.27 -34.85 -8.71
CA LEU A 65 -38.95 -36.21 -8.29
C LEU A 65 -38.70 -37.07 -9.53
N ILE A 66 -37.81 -38.06 -9.42
CA ILE A 66 -37.42 -38.94 -10.51
C ILE A 66 -37.35 -40.37 -9.98
N LYS A 67 -38.06 -41.28 -10.64
CA LYS A 67 -37.97 -42.73 -10.45
C LYS A 67 -37.66 -43.42 -11.77
N SER A 68 -36.79 -44.41 -11.74
CA SER A 68 -36.33 -45.14 -12.92
C SER A 68 -36.86 -46.56 -12.90
N TYR A 69 -37.20 -47.08 -14.07
CA TYR A 69 -37.69 -48.45 -14.24
C TYR A 69 -36.98 -49.14 -15.41
N ASP A 70 -36.71 -50.42 -15.27
CA ASP A 70 -36.14 -51.27 -16.31
C ASP A 70 -37.20 -51.68 -17.37
N ASP A 71 -36.84 -52.57 -18.28
CA ASP A 71 -37.69 -53.05 -19.38
C ASP A 71 -38.79 -54.03 -18.92
N VAL A 72 -38.72 -54.55 -17.70
CA VAL A 72 -39.76 -55.36 -17.05
C VAL A 72 -40.61 -54.56 -16.05
N ASN A 73 -40.38 -53.24 -15.97
CA ASN A 73 -41.11 -52.27 -15.15
C ASN A 73 -40.91 -52.46 -13.63
N GLU A 74 -39.75 -52.97 -13.20
CA GLU A 74 -39.28 -52.91 -11.81
C GLU A 74 -38.49 -51.62 -11.56
N GLU A 75 -38.63 -51.03 -10.36
CA GLU A 75 -37.93 -49.78 -10.01
C GLU A 75 -36.44 -50.04 -9.80
N VAL A 76 -35.58 -49.33 -10.54
CA VAL A 76 -34.13 -49.45 -10.47
C VAL A 76 -33.54 -48.21 -9.80
N ASP A 77 -32.76 -48.40 -8.75
CA ASP A 77 -32.13 -47.28 -8.03
C ASP A 77 -30.79 -46.89 -8.65
N VAL A 78 -30.83 -46.02 -9.65
CA VAL A 78 -29.64 -45.49 -10.33
C VAL A 78 -29.39 -44.04 -9.95
N SER A 79 -28.12 -43.65 -9.79
CA SER A 79 -27.75 -42.26 -9.51
C SER A 79 -27.81 -41.41 -10.78
N PHE A 80 -28.47 -40.26 -10.69
CA PHE A 80 -28.43 -39.22 -11.72
C PHE A 80 -27.40 -38.15 -11.35
N GLU A 81 -26.68 -37.58 -12.33
CA GLU A 81 -25.68 -36.54 -12.09
C GLU A 81 -26.26 -35.36 -11.27
N ASN A 82 -25.62 -35.03 -10.15
CA ASN A 82 -26.02 -33.90 -9.28
C ASN A 82 -27.44 -33.98 -8.70
N ILE A 83 -28.02 -35.18 -8.56
CA ILE A 83 -29.29 -35.40 -7.85
C ILE A 83 -29.10 -36.40 -6.70
N PHE A 84 -29.69 -36.08 -5.55
CA PHE A 84 -29.68 -36.92 -4.35
C PHE A 84 -31.04 -37.62 -4.18
N LYS A 85 -31.03 -38.81 -3.56
CA LYS A 85 -32.24 -39.54 -3.19
C LYS A 85 -32.81 -39.00 -1.88
N SER A 86 -34.10 -38.68 -1.85
CA SER A 86 -34.80 -38.32 -0.61
C SER A 86 -35.41 -39.55 0.03
N GLU A 87 -35.08 -39.80 1.30
CA GLU A 87 -35.77 -40.81 2.11
C GLU A 87 -37.25 -40.44 2.32
N THR A 88 -37.58 -39.14 2.43
CA THR A 88 -38.94 -38.65 2.65
C THR A 88 -39.85 -38.89 1.44
N PHE A 89 -39.34 -38.75 0.22
CA PHE A 89 -40.13 -38.93 -1.01
C PHE A 89 -39.94 -40.29 -1.68
N GLY A 90 -38.99 -41.11 -1.19
CA GLY A 90 -38.65 -42.39 -1.80
C GLY A 90 -38.23 -42.28 -3.27
N ALA A 91 -37.65 -41.15 -3.68
CA ALA A 91 -37.30 -40.83 -5.06
C ALA A 91 -36.08 -39.88 -5.11
N HIS A 92 -35.39 -39.87 -6.26
CA HIS A 92 -34.36 -38.87 -6.58
C HIS A 92 -35.03 -37.52 -6.76
N PHE A 93 -34.48 -36.44 -6.20
CA PHE A 93 -35.17 -35.14 -6.23
C PHE A 93 -34.28 -33.94 -6.50
N LYS A 94 -34.88 -32.91 -7.10
CA LYS A 94 -34.28 -31.59 -7.28
C LYS A 94 -35.28 -30.52 -6.87
N TYR A 95 -34.84 -29.50 -6.14
CA TYR A 95 -35.70 -28.37 -5.80
C TYR A 95 -36.03 -27.54 -7.04
N LEU A 96 -37.30 -27.17 -7.19
CA LEU A 96 -37.77 -26.27 -8.23
C LEU A 96 -37.68 -24.84 -7.73
N VAL A 97 -36.78 -24.05 -8.31
CA VAL A 97 -36.63 -22.63 -7.97
C VAL A 97 -37.58 -21.77 -8.82
N PRO A 98 -38.07 -20.62 -8.31
CA PRO A 98 -38.88 -19.71 -9.12
C PRO A 98 -38.09 -19.14 -10.31
N THR A 99 -38.65 -19.20 -11.51
CA THR A 99 -37.96 -18.81 -12.77
C THR A 99 -38.26 -17.37 -13.21
N GLN A 100 -38.62 -16.49 -12.26
CA GLN A 100 -38.95 -15.07 -12.48
C GLN A 100 -39.99 -14.77 -13.59
N GLY A 101 -40.78 -15.75 -14.02
CA GLY A 101 -41.79 -15.58 -15.07
C GLY A 101 -41.34 -15.97 -16.47
N GLU A 102 -40.17 -16.60 -16.63
CA GLU A 102 -39.67 -17.14 -17.90
C GLU A 102 -39.65 -18.69 -17.90
N ILE A 103 -39.68 -19.30 -19.09
CA ILE A 103 -39.51 -20.75 -19.27
C ILE A 103 -38.02 -21.06 -19.25
N GLU A 104 -37.54 -21.68 -18.17
CA GLU A 104 -36.14 -22.04 -18.02
C GLU A 104 -35.91 -23.55 -18.10
N GLU A 105 -34.67 -23.94 -18.37
CA GLU A 105 -34.23 -25.33 -18.26
C GLU A 105 -34.03 -25.70 -16.79
N LEU A 106 -34.91 -26.55 -16.28
CA LEU A 106 -34.90 -26.97 -14.88
C LEU A 106 -33.86 -28.06 -14.64
N TYR A 107 -33.74 -29.00 -15.58
CA TYR A 107 -32.80 -30.11 -15.47
C TYR A 107 -32.60 -30.83 -16.81
N THR A 108 -31.34 -31.15 -17.11
CA THR A 108 -30.95 -32.03 -18.22
C THR A 108 -30.01 -33.10 -17.69
N PHE A 109 -30.20 -34.34 -18.12
CA PHE A 109 -29.37 -35.47 -17.73
C PHE A 109 -29.37 -36.57 -18.78
N VAL A 110 -28.35 -37.43 -18.72
CA VAL A 110 -28.25 -38.63 -19.56
C VAL A 110 -28.88 -39.81 -18.83
N VAL A 111 -29.75 -40.55 -19.52
CA VAL A 111 -30.43 -41.74 -18.98
C VAL A 111 -29.40 -42.83 -18.67
N PRO A 112 -29.32 -43.31 -17.41
CA PRO A 112 -28.38 -44.36 -17.02
C PRO A 112 -28.60 -45.69 -17.75
N GLU A 113 -27.57 -46.54 -17.78
CA GLU A 113 -27.68 -47.92 -18.27
C GLU A 113 -28.73 -48.73 -17.50
N GLY A 114 -29.45 -49.59 -18.22
CA GLY A 114 -30.53 -50.42 -17.65
C GLY A 114 -31.88 -49.72 -17.42
N VAL A 115 -32.01 -48.41 -17.68
CA VAL A 115 -33.29 -47.68 -17.52
C VAL A 115 -34.03 -47.55 -18.85
N THR A 116 -35.30 -47.97 -18.89
CA THR A 116 -36.15 -47.84 -20.09
C THR A 116 -37.37 -46.94 -19.90
N THR A 117 -37.73 -46.64 -18.65
CA THR A 117 -38.81 -45.70 -18.33
C THR A 117 -38.42 -44.84 -17.14
N ILE A 118 -38.66 -43.54 -17.21
CA ILE A 118 -38.48 -42.60 -16.09
C ILE A 118 -39.82 -41.95 -15.75
N HIS A 119 -40.20 -41.97 -14.48
CA HIS A 119 -41.35 -41.24 -13.98
C HIS A 119 -40.88 -39.92 -13.36
N PHE A 120 -41.37 -38.80 -13.90
CA PHE A 120 -41.11 -37.46 -13.39
C PHE A 120 -42.25 -36.99 -12.50
N GLY A 121 -42.00 -36.87 -11.21
CA GLY A 121 -42.97 -36.45 -10.20
C GLY A 121 -42.83 -34.96 -9.88
N PHE A 122 -43.93 -34.25 -9.64
CA PHE A 122 -43.87 -32.86 -9.18
C PHE A 122 -44.73 -32.70 -7.92
N ASN A 123 -44.17 -32.06 -6.88
CA ASN A 123 -44.84 -31.88 -5.60
C ASN A 123 -44.41 -30.57 -4.92
N ARG A 124 -45.29 -29.95 -4.12
CA ARG A 124 -44.89 -28.93 -3.13
C ARG A 124 -44.85 -29.55 -1.73
N PHE A 125 -43.99 -29.05 -0.87
CA PHE A 125 -43.79 -29.57 0.49
C PHE A 125 -43.45 -28.43 1.45
N LEU A 126 -43.80 -28.58 2.72
CA LEU A 126 -43.66 -27.54 3.75
C LEU A 126 -44.34 -26.20 3.37
N CYS A 127 -45.41 -26.27 2.58
CA CYS A 127 -46.30 -25.17 2.28
C CYS A 127 -47.47 -25.13 3.26
N SER A 128 -47.82 -23.94 3.71
CA SER A 128 -49.04 -23.62 4.44
C SER A 128 -50.25 -23.69 3.49
N GLU A 129 -51.49 -23.82 4.00
CA GLU A 129 -52.69 -23.95 3.13
C GLU A 129 -52.89 -22.78 2.14
N ASN A 130 -52.31 -21.62 2.40
CA ASN A 130 -52.37 -20.42 1.54
C ASN A 130 -51.14 -20.21 0.62
N GLU A 131 -50.13 -21.08 0.69
CA GLU A 131 -48.91 -21.02 -0.13
C GLU A 131 -49.04 -21.92 -1.37
N GLN A 132 -48.83 -21.36 -2.57
CA GLN A 132 -48.97 -22.09 -3.83
C GLN A 132 -47.71 -22.10 -4.66
N VAL A 133 -47.48 -23.19 -5.39
CA VAL A 133 -46.44 -23.27 -6.42
C VAL A 133 -47.09 -23.72 -7.71
N ILE A 134 -46.95 -22.90 -8.74
CA ILE A 134 -47.52 -23.14 -10.07
C ILE A 134 -46.37 -23.38 -11.05
N VAL A 135 -46.46 -24.48 -11.79
CA VAL A 135 -45.55 -24.82 -12.90
C VAL A 135 -46.34 -24.69 -14.20
N SER A 136 -45.88 -23.84 -15.11
CA SER A 136 -46.51 -23.60 -16.42
C SER A 136 -45.55 -23.94 -17.55
N ASP A 137 -46.10 -24.28 -18.71
CA ASP A 137 -45.36 -24.65 -19.93
C ASP A 137 -44.34 -25.78 -19.71
N LEU A 138 -44.67 -26.75 -18.87
CA LEU A 138 -43.80 -27.88 -18.58
C LEU A 138 -43.63 -28.73 -19.84
N THR A 139 -42.38 -28.84 -20.29
CA THR A 139 -41.97 -29.66 -21.43
C THR A 139 -40.89 -30.64 -21.00
N ILE A 140 -41.13 -31.93 -21.24
CA ILE A 140 -40.15 -33.01 -21.02
C ILE A 140 -39.88 -33.68 -22.37
N TYR A 141 -38.65 -33.60 -22.88
CA TYR A 141 -38.32 -34.16 -24.19
C TYR A 141 -36.87 -34.67 -24.28
N PRO A 142 -36.60 -35.68 -25.14
CA PRO A 142 -35.25 -36.15 -25.42
C PRO A 142 -34.50 -35.29 -26.46
N GLU A 143 -33.22 -35.01 -26.22
CA GLU A 143 -32.33 -34.38 -27.19
C GLU A 143 -31.71 -35.41 -28.17
N LEU A 144 -31.71 -35.09 -29.47
CA LEU A 144 -31.01 -35.88 -30.50
C LEU A 144 -29.56 -35.39 -30.66
N LYS A 145 -28.57 -36.12 -30.12
CA LYS A 145 -27.14 -35.93 -30.44
C LYS A 145 -26.66 -37.01 -31.41
N VAL A 146 -26.14 -36.60 -32.57
CA VAL A 146 -25.43 -37.46 -33.54
C VAL A 146 -23.98 -37.63 -33.09
N LYS A 147 -23.52 -38.88 -32.90
CA LYS A 147 -22.12 -39.26 -32.64
C LYS A 147 -21.51 -39.95 -33.87
N LEU A 148 -20.24 -39.66 -34.18
CA LEU A 148 -19.35 -40.50 -34.98
C LEU A 148 -18.27 -41.08 -34.04
N SER A 149 -18.21 -42.42 -34.02
CA SER A 149 -17.40 -43.39 -33.24
C SER A 149 -15.88 -43.33 -33.54
N GLN A 150 -14.92 -43.52 -32.61
CA GLN A 150 -14.49 -44.69 -31.80
C GLN A 150 -13.82 -45.87 -32.54
N LEU A 151 -12.68 -46.35 -32.02
CA LEU A 151 -12.15 -47.74 -31.88
C LEU A 151 -10.82 -47.66 -31.05
N GLN A 152 -10.78 -48.05 -29.75
CA GLN A 152 -10.46 -49.36 -29.13
C GLN A 152 -8.99 -49.81 -29.20
N ASP A 153 -8.32 -50.01 -28.05
CA ASP A 153 -8.15 -51.34 -27.44
C ASP A 153 -7.45 -51.33 -26.06
N GLU A 154 -7.75 -52.37 -25.26
CA GLU A 154 -7.36 -52.63 -23.87
C GLU A 154 -6.04 -53.43 -23.74
N SER A 155 -5.34 -53.31 -22.60
CA SER A 155 -4.87 -54.50 -21.82
C SER A 155 -4.22 -54.13 -20.47
N ILE A 156 -4.49 -55.02 -19.51
CA ILE A 156 -4.17 -55.03 -18.06
C ILE A 156 -2.75 -55.60 -17.82
N VAL A 157 -2.05 -55.21 -16.72
CA VAL A 157 -1.26 -56.12 -15.82
C VAL A 157 -0.69 -55.40 -14.56
N SER A 158 -1.13 -55.91 -13.39
CA SER A 158 -0.52 -56.10 -12.05
C SER A 158 0.30 -55.03 -11.29
N GLU A 159 -0.12 -54.82 -10.05
CA GLU A 159 0.53 -54.14 -8.92
C GLU A 159 1.84 -54.80 -8.44
N LYS A 160 2.78 -53.97 -7.97
CA LYS A 160 3.86 -54.35 -7.06
C LYS A 160 4.05 -53.26 -6.00
N SER A 161 3.91 -53.67 -4.75
CA SER A 161 4.16 -52.94 -3.51
C SER A 161 5.63 -52.52 -3.36
N ILE A 162 5.89 -51.26 -2.98
CA ILE A 162 7.14 -50.85 -2.32
C ILE A 162 6.83 -49.83 -1.21
N SER A 163 7.35 -50.14 -0.03
CA SER A 163 7.30 -49.46 1.25
C SER A 163 8.27 -48.27 1.38
N ASP A 164 7.82 -47.27 2.12
CA ASP A 164 8.53 -46.38 3.07
C ASP A 164 10.03 -46.11 2.89
N SER A 165 10.36 -44.87 2.46
CA SER A 165 11.50 -44.08 2.97
C SER A 165 11.49 -42.64 2.44
N GLU A 166 10.70 -41.76 3.05
CA GLU A 166 10.60 -40.33 2.65
C GLU A 166 11.57 -39.37 3.37
N ALA A 167 12.42 -39.84 4.27
CA ALA A 167 13.34 -38.96 5.01
C ALA A 167 14.66 -38.62 4.28
N ILE A 168 14.90 -39.14 3.06
CA ILE A 168 16.15 -38.95 2.29
C ILE A 168 15.91 -38.19 0.96
N LYS A 169 14.66 -37.85 0.60
CA LYS A 169 14.35 -37.22 -0.71
C LYS A 169 14.67 -35.72 -0.81
N ASN A 170 14.70 -34.98 0.30
CA ASN A 170 14.87 -33.51 0.25
C ASN A 170 16.27 -33.06 -0.20
N ASP A 171 17.32 -33.86 0.03
CA ASP A 171 18.67 -33.53 -0.45
C ASP A 171 18.87 -33.89 -1.94
N ASN A 172 18.14 -34.87 -2.47
CA ASN A 172 18.24 -35.29 -3.87
C ASN A 172 17.42 -34.40 -4.83
N GLN A 173 16.33 -33.76 -4.39
CA GLN A 173 15.56 -32.80 -5.21
C GLN A 173 16.38 -31.55 -5.56
N ASN A 174 17.11 -30.99 -4.59
CA ASN A 174 17.98 -29.82 -4.83
C ASN A 174 19.13 -30.11 -5.80
N ILE A 175 19.62 -31.35 -5.86
CA ILE A 175 20.71 -31.76 -6.76
C ILE A 175 20.22 -31.93 -8.21
N ASN A 176 19.02 -32.49 -8.43
CA ASN A 176 18.44 -32.64 -9.77
C ASN A 176 17.98 -31.30 -10.38
N ILE A 177 17.44 -30.37 -9.57
CA ILE A 177 17.02 -29.04 -10.04
C ILE A 177 18.23 -28.21 -10.50
N ALA A 178 19.34 -28.24 -9.75
CA ALA A 178 20.58 -27.57 -10.16
C ALA A 178 21.11 -28.09 -11.51
N GLN A 179 20.96 -29.40 -11.79
CA GLN A 179 21.33 -30.01 -13.06
C GLN A 179 20.35 -29.66 -14.20
N ALA A 180 19.04 -29.59 -13.95
CA ALA A 180 18.04 -29.14 -14.93
C ALA A 180 18.20 -27.65 -15.29
N MET A 181 18.45 -26.79 -14.30
CA MET A 181 18.74 -25.36 -14.48
C MET A 181 20.04 -25.14 -15.26
N MET A 182 21.06 -26.01 -15.10
CA MET A 182 22.29 -25.95 -15.90
C MET A 182 22.07 -26.34 -17.37
N ASN A 183 21.13 -27.23 -17.68
CA ASN A 183 20.86 -27.67 -19.06
C ASN A 183 20.08 -26.63 -19.89
N LEU A 184 19.17 -25.87 -19.29
CA LEU A 184 18.39 -24.82 -19.99
C LEU A 184 19.26 -23.62 -20.42
N GLY A 185 20.34 -23.32 -19.70
CA GLY A 185 21.31 -22.28 -20.11
C GLY A 185 22.06 -22.58 -21.41
N SER A 186 21.86 -23.77 -22.01
CA SER A 186 22.47 -24.20 -23.28
C SER A 186 21.47 -24.33 -24.44
N ASP A 187 20.19 -23.99 -24.24
CA ASP A 187 19.19 -24.00 -25.32
C ASP A 187 19.41 -22.78 -26.25
N GLU A 188 20.07 -23.01 -27.39
CA GLU A 188 20.34 -22.00 -28.42
C GLU A 188 19.07 -21.36 -29.03
N SER A 189 17.87 -21.89 -28.73
CA SER A 189 16.59 -21.33 -29.19
C SER A 189 16.11 -20.12 -28.37
N LEU A 190 16.55 -19.95 -27.13
CA LEU A 190 16.12 -18.87 -26.23
C LEU A 190 16.97 -17.60 -26.42
N LYS A 191 16.63 -16.78 -27.43
CA LYS A 191 17.36 -15.53 -27.75
C LYS A 191 16.76 -14.28 -27.10
N SER A 192 15.49 -14.33 -26.74
CA SER A 192 14.73 -13.22 -26.16
C SER A 192 13.63 -13.74 -25.23
N LEU A 193 13.06 -12.83 -24.43
CA LEU A 193 11.91 -13.17 -23.56
C LEU A 193 10.69 -13.68 -24.35
N LYS A 194 10.53 -13.29 -25.62
CA LYS A 194 9.41 -13.74 -26.46
C LYS A 194 9.49 -15.22 -26.83
N ASP A 195 10.70 -15.77 -26.86
CA ASP A 195 10.96 -17.18 -27.16
C ASP A 195 10.61 -18.09 -25.96
N LEU A 196 10.42 -17.50 -24.77
CA LEU A 196 10.05 -18.24 -23.57
C LEU A 196 8.63 -18.80 -23.70
N LYS A 197 8.53 -20.13 -23.71
CA LYS A 197 7.28 -20.88 -23.55
C LYS A 197 6.92 -21.11 -22.09
N VAL A 198 5.76 -20.61 -21.67
CA VAL A 198 5.25 -20.73 -20.29
C VAL A 198 3.88 -21.41 -20.32
N SER A 199 3.75 -22.55 -19.67
CA SER A 199 2.42 -23.10 -19.36
C SER A 199 1.94 -22.46 -18.07
N ALA A 200 0.68 -22.06 -18.02
CA ALA A 200 0.20 -21.24 -16.91
C ALA A 200 -1.22 -21.55 -16.45
N ILE A 201 -1.47 -21.24 -15.18
CA ILE A 201 -2.81 -21.19 -14.58
C ILE A 201 -2.97 -19.81 -13.96
N MET A 202 -3.71 -18.93 -14.63
CA MET A 202 -3.87 -17.54 -14.22
C MET A 202 -5.22 -16.93 -14.58
N ASP A 203 -5.66 -15.97 -13.79
CA ASP A 203 -6.84 -15.14 -14.06
C ASP A 203 -6.60 -14.28 -15.31
N GLU A 204 -7.68 -13.89 -15.99
CA GLU A 204 -7.66 -13.16 -17.27
C GLU A 204 -6.78 -11.90 -17.24
N PHE A 205 -6.77 -11.17 -16.12
CA PHE A 205 -5.99 -9.94 -15.96
C PHE A 205 -4.48 -10.18 -16.01
N THR A 206 -3.99 -11.26 -15.40
CA THR A 206 -2.57 -11.61 -15.42
C THR A 206 -2.19 -12.18 -16.78
N TYR A 207 -3.04 -13.00 -17.39
CA TYR A 207 -2.82 -13.50 -18.76
C TYR A 207 -2.63 -12.36 -19.76
N LYS A 208 -3.53 -11.37 -19.75
CA LYS A 208 -3.42 -10.20 -20.64
C LYS A 208 -2.16 -9.36 -20.38
N SER A 209 -1.57 -9.47 -19.20
CA SER A 209 -0.35 -8.75 -18.82
C SER A 209 0.91 -9.40 -19.40
N TYR A 210 0.98 -10.74 -19.45
CA TYR A 210 2.18 -11.47 -19.91
C TYR A 210 2.09 -12.01 -21.35
N LYS A 211 0.90 -12.13 -21.95
CA LYS A 211 0.72 -12.71 -23.30
C LYS A 211 1.48 -11.97 -24.42
N GLU A 212 1.87 -10.72 -24.20
CA GLU A 212 2.62 -9.90 -25.16
C GLU A 212 4.14 -10.01 -24.93
N GLU A 213 4.56 -10.55 -23.77
CA GLU A 213 5.94 -10.65 -23.33
C GLU A 213 6.59 -12.00 -23.68
N CYS A 214 5.78 -13.06 -23.72
CA CYS A 214 6.22 -14.44 -23.95
C CYS A 214 5.11 -15.30 -24.59
N THR A 215 5.45 -16.52 -24.98
CA THR A 215 4.49 -17.49 -25.51
C THR A 215 3.84 -18.23 -24.34
N ILE A 216 2.52 -18.07 -24.15
CA ILE A 216 1.79 -18.65 -23.00
C ILE A 216 0.74 -19.65 -23.48
N ASP A 217 0.68 -20.80 -22.81
CA ASP A 217 -0.43 -21.76 -22.91
C ASP A 217 -1.18 -21.84 -21.56
N GLN A 218 -2.45 -21.44 -21.54
CA GLN A 218 -3.30 -21.51 -20.35
C GLN A 218 -3.86 -22.92 -20.19
N LEU A 219 -3.51 -23.59 -19.10
CA LEU A 219 -3.90 -24.99 -18.88
C LEU A 219 -5.40 -25.09 -18.55
N SER A 220 -6.09 -26.04 -19.18
CA SER A 220 -7.46 -26.44 -18.89
C SER A 220 -7.48 -27.67 -17.98
N ILE A 221 -8.44 -27.75 -17.07
CA ILE A 221 -8.60 -28.92 -16.19
C ILE A 221 -8.88 -30.21 -16.98
N HIS A 222 -9.40 -30.09 -18.20
CA HIS A 222 -9.82 -31.22 -19.03
C HIS A 222 -8.73 -31.73 -19.97
N SER A 223 -7.68 -30.94 -20.22
CA SER A 223 -6.70 -31.26 -21.28
C SER A 223 -5.25 -30.89 -20.95
N TRP A 224 -4.96 -30.53 -19.69
CA TRP A 224 -3.63 -30.12 -19.24
C TRP A 224 -2.52 -31.08 -19.67
N GLU A 225 -2.74 -32.40 -19.58
CA GLU A 225 -1.70 -33.40 -19.90
C GLU A 225 -1.32 -33.35 -21.39
N LYS A 226 -2.31 -33.27 -22.28
CA LYS A 226 -2.08 -33.12 -23.71
C LYS A 226 -1.41 -31.77 -24.01
N GLN A 227 -1.88 -30.70 -23.38
CA GLN A 227 -1.30 -29.36 -23.54
C GLN A 227 0.19 -29.35 -23.19
N LEU A 228 0.57 -29.89 -22.03
CA LEU A 228 1.97 -29.97 -21.60
C LEU A 228 2.84 -30.79 -22.56
N ASN A 229 2.34 -31.95 -23.01
CA ASN A 229 3.06 -32.82 -23.96
C ASN A 229 3.28 -32.16 -25.33
N ASP A 230 2.28 -31.44 -25.85
CA ASP A 230 2.34 -30.78 -27.15
C ASP A 230 3.17 -29.48 -27.08
N PHE A 231 2.98 -28.68 -26.03
CA PHE A 231 3.57 -27.35 -25.90
C PHE A 231 5.04 -27.37 -25.47
N LYS A 232 5.40 -28.32 -24.59
CA LYS A 232 6.74 -28.47 -23.98
C LYS A 232 7.24 -27.16 -23.38
N PRO A 233 6.62 -26.69 -22.28
CA PRO A 233 6.97 -25.42 -21.64
C PRO A 233 8.38 -25.46 -21.04
N HIS A 234 9.03 -24.31 -20.96
CA HIS A 234 10.26 -24.14 -20.18
C HIS A 234 9.97 -23.86 -18.70
N LEU A 235 8.75 -23.42 -18.37
CA LEU A 235 8.33 -23.02 -17.03
C LEU A 235 6.83 -23.28 -16.85
N LEU A 236 6.45 -23.81 -15.68
CA LEU A 236 5.09 -23.77 -15.17
C LEU A 236 4.90 -22.52 -14.28
N PHE A 237 3.96 -21.65 -14.64
CA PHE A 237 3.60 -20.46 -13.85
C PHE A 237 2.16 -20.59 -13.34
N VAL A 238 2.00 -20.86 -12.05
CA VAL A 238 0.70 -20.78 -11.36
C VAL A 238 0.64 -19.50 -10.52
N GLU A 239 -0.43 -18.72 -10.64
CA GLU A 239 -0.71 -17.65 -9.68
C GLU A 239 -1.78 -18.08 -8.67
N SER A 240 -1.97 -17.29 -7.61
CA SER A 240 -3.12 -17.37 -6.71
C SER A 240 -4.42 -16.93 -7.41
N ALA A 241 -4.78 -17.63 -8.49
CA ALA A 241 -5.97 -17.39 -9.28
C ALA A 241 -7.21 -17.90 -8.56
N TRP A 242 -8.33 -17.19 -8.73
CA TRP A 242 -9.61 -17.59 -8.16
C TRP A 242 -10.41 -18.45 -9.11
N ARG A 243 -10.36 -18.12 -10.41
CA ARG A 243 -11.17 -18.78 -11.44
C ARG A 243 -10.32 -19.38 -12.57
N GLY A 244 -9.16 -18.78 -12.85
CA GLY A 244 -8.24 -19.26 -13.89
C GLY A 244 -8.86 -19.22 -15.29
N PHE A 245 -8.36 -20.06 -16.18
CA PHE A 245 -8.81 -20.16 -17.57
C PHE A 245 -10.28 -20.63 -17.66
N ASN A 246 -11.12 -19.87 -18.37
CA ASN A 246 -12.55 -20.16 -18.60
C ASN A 246 -13.37 -20.46 -17.33
N ASP A 247 -12.96 -19.92 -16.17
CA ASP A 247 -13.54 -20.22 -14.87
C ASP A 247 -13.45 -21.71 -14.43
N GLU A 248 -12.64 -22.53 -15.12
CA GLU A 248 -12.50 -23.97 -14.89
C GLU A 248 -11.75 -24.31 -13.59
N TRP A 249 -10.93 -23.40 -13.09
CA TRP A 249 -10.09 -23.59 -11.91
C TRP A 249 -10.75 -23.09 -10.61
N ASP A 250 -12.04 -22.75 -10.64
CA ASP A 250 -12.77 -22.26 -9.46
C ASP A 250 -12.60 -23.19 -8.25
N ARG A 251 -12.05 -22.64 -7.17
CA ARG A 251 -11.72 -23.36 -5.92
C ARG A 251 -10.77 -24.56 -6.07
N LYS A 252 -10.24 -24.85 -7.26
CA LYS A 252 -9.32 -25.97 -7.51
C LYS A 252 -7.91 -25.66 -7.01
N ILE A 253 -7.47 -24.41 -7.20
CA ILE A 253 -6.12 -23.96 -6.84
C ILE A 253 -5.94 -23.90 -5.33
N SER A 254 -6.82 -23.17 -4.64
CA SER A 254 -6.75 -23.02 -3.17
C SER A 254 -6.93 -24.32 -2.39
N ASN A 255 -7.51 -25.35 -3.01
CA ASN A 255 -7.68 -26.68 -2.40
C ASN A 255 -6.67 -27.73 -2.88
N SER A 256 -5.68 -27.37 -3.72
CA SER A 256 -4.74 -28.30 -4.37
C SER A 256 -5.44 -29.51 -4.99
N SER A 257 -6.21 -29.27 -6.06
CA SER A 257 -7.00 -30.32 -6.69
C SER A 257 -6.14 -31.43 -7.31
N PRO A 258 -6.68 -32.65 -7.54
CA PRO A 258 -5.93 -33.75 -8.15
C PRO A 258 -5.31 -33.41 -9.51
N GLU A 259 -5.95 -32.54 -10.28
CA GLU A 259 -5.43 -32.06 -11.57
C GLU A 259 -4.12 -31.26 -11.40
N LEU A 260 -3.99 -30.46 -10.34
CA LEU A 260 -2.73 -29.77 -10.02
C LEU A 260 -1.63 -30.75 -9.64
N GLU A 261 -1.96 -31.76 -8.84
CA GLU A 261 -0.99 -32.81 -8.46
C GLU A 261 -0.50 -33.59 -9.69
N GLY A 262 -1.39 -33.85 -10.66
CA GLY A 262 -1.03 -34.43 -11.96
C GLY A 262 -0.07 -33.54 -12.75
N ILE A 263 -0.32 -32.23 -12.79
CA ILE A 263 0.57 -31.25 -13.44
C ILE A 263 1.94 -31.22 -12.77
N PHE A 264 2.01 -31.17 -11.43
CA PHE A 264 3.29 -31.20 -10.72
C PHE A 264 4.07 -32.48 -10.99
N SER A 265 3.38 -33.64 -11.03
CA SER A 265 3.99 -34.92 -11.36
C SER A 265 4.60 -34.90 -12.76
N TRP A 266 3.86 -34.40 -13.76
CA TRP A 266 4.36 -34.28 -15.12
C TRP A 266 5.56 -33.33 -15.22
N CYS A 267 5.51 -32.17 -14.55
CA CYS A 267 6.61 -31.21 -14.52
C CYS A 267 7.89 -31.82 -13.92
N HIS A 268 7.75 -32.55 -12.82
CA HIS A 268 8.86 -33.24 -12.19
C HIS A 268 9.46 -34.33 -13.10
N GLU A 269 8.63 -35.14 -13.77
CA GLU A 269 9.09 -36.17 -14.71
C GLU A 269 9.81 -35.60 -15.94
N ASN A 270 9.44 -34.39 -16.36
CA ASN A 270 10.01 -33.74 -17.55
C ASN A 270 11.06 -32.66 -17.22
N ASN A 271 11.46 -32.51 -15.96
CA ASN A 271 12.40 -31.48 -15.49
C ASN A 271 11.99 -30.04 -15.86
N VAL A 272 10.69 -29.74 -15.79
CA VAL A 272 10.17 -28.39 -16.00
C VAL A 272 10.07 -27.68 -14.65
N PRO A 273 10.82 -26.57 -14.43
CA PRO A 273 10.71 -25.79 -13.21
C PRO A 273 9.31 -25.24 -12.97
N THR A 274 8.94 -25.11 -11.71
CA THR A 274 7.62 -24.65 -11.28
C THR A 274 7.74 -23.39 -10.42
N MET A 275 6.85 -22.43 -10.67
CA MET A 275 6.74 -21.24 -9.82
C MET A 275 5.30 -20.95 -9.40
N PHE A 276 5.17 -20.43 -8.18
CA PHE A 276 3.92 -19.90 -7.65
C PHE A 276 4.02 -18.39 -7.42
N TRP A 277 3.07 -17.60 -7.90
CA TRP A 277 2.95 -16.17 -7.57
C TRP A 277 1.69 -15.90 -6.76
N ASN A 278 1.85 -15.57 -5.47
CA ASN A 278 0.73 -15.11 -4.66
C ASN A 278 0.54 -13.60 -4.83
N LYS A 279 -0.42 -13.22 -5.69
CA LYS A 279 -0.80 -11.83 -5.96
C LYS A 279 -1.79 -11.24 -4.96
N GLU A 280 -2.27 -12.07 -4.03
CA GLU A 280 -3.31 -11.75 -3.06
C GLU A 280 -2.74 -11.56 -1.64
N ASP A 281 -1.41 -11.67 -1.49
CA ASP A 281 -0.70 -11.37 -0.26
C ASP A 281 -0.74 -9.87 0.08
N PRO A 282 -0.77 -9.51 1.39
CA PRO A 282 -0.73 -10.39 2.57
C PRO A 282 -2.06 -11.04 2.98
N ILE A 283 -3.19 -10.67 2.38
CA ILE A 283 -4.53 -11.07 2.86
C ILE A 283 -4.74 -12.57 2.75
N HIS A 284 -4.20 -13.19 1.69
CA HIS A 284 -4.43 -14.59 1.36
C HIS A 284 -3.19 -15.49 1.56
N PHE A 285 -2.23 -15.06 2.35
CA PHE A 285 -1.05 -15.87 2.72
C PHE A 285 -1.46 -17.25 3.23
N GLU A 286 -2.33 -17.30 4.25
CA GLU A 286 -2.75 -18.57 4.87
C GLU A 286 -3.62 -19.41 3.94
N THR A 287 -4.24 -18.80 2.91
CA THR A 287 -5.06 -19.53 1.94
C THR A 287 -4.19 -20.38 1.01
N PHE A 288 -3.02 -19.87 0.62
CA PHE A 288 -2.19 -20.48 -0.42
C PHE A 288 -0.87 -21.06 0.09
N ILE A 289 -0.49 -20.86 1.36
CA ILE A 289 0.80 -21.35 1.89
C ILE A 289 0.98 -22.87 1.76
N THR A 290 -0.11 -23.66 1.91
CA THR A 290 -0.06 -25.11 1.73
C THR A 290 0.24 -25.49 0.28
N LEU A 291 -0.37 -24.78 -0.68
CA LEU A 291 -0.11 -24.96 -2.11
C LEU A 291 1.32 -24.54 -2.48
N ALA A 292 1.80 -23.42 -1.92
CA ALA A 292 3.11 -22.85 -2.22
C ALA A 292 4.27 -23.83 -1.94
N LYS A 293 4.08 -24.79 -1.04
CA LYS A 293 5.06 -25.85 -0.72
C LYS A 293 5.38 -26.76 -1.91
N ASN A 294 4.49 -26.87 -2.89
CA ASN A 294 4.64 -27.78 -4.02
C ASN A 294 5.45 -27.17 -5.18
N PHE A 295 5.98 -25.95 -5.02
CA PHE A 295 6.69 -25.21 -6.06
C PHE A 295 8.17 -25.03 -5.75
N ASP A 296 9.00 -24.99 -6.80
CA ASP A 296 10.44 -24.77 -6.67
C ASP A 296 10.78 -23.34 -6.24
N VAL A 297 9.97 -22.38 -6.71
CA VAL A 297 10.12 -20.94 -6.45
C VAL A 297 8.78 -20.30 -6.11
N VAL A 298 8.77 -19.49 -5.06
CA VAL A 298 7.58 -18.71 -4.65
C VAL A 298 7.85 -17.21 -4.84
N PHE A 299 6.89 -16.53 -5.45
CA PHE A 299 6.85 -15.08 -5.55
C PHE A 299 5.67 -14.51 -4.79
N THR A 300 5.86 -13.34 -4.18
CA THR A 300 4.80 -12.63 -3.46
C THR A 300 4.77 -11.14 -3.84
N THR A 301 3.59 -10.53 -3.87
CA THR A 301 3.43 -9.08 -4.05
C THR A 301 3.84 -8.28 -2.81
N ASP A 302 3.92 -8.93 -1.65
CA ASP A 302 4.21 -8.31 -0.36
C ASP A 302 5.58 -8.73 0.18
N ILE A 303 6.52 -7.78 0.24
CA ILE A 303 7.87 -8.05 0.76
C ILE A 303 7.85 -8.52 2.23
N ASP A 304 6.85 -8.08 3.01
CA ASP A 304 6.67 -8.49 4.40
C ASP A 304 6.31 -9.98 4.54
N CYS A 305 5.83 -10.62 3.45
CA CYS A 305 5.51 -12.04 3.43
C CYS A 305 6.72 -12.94 3.11
N ILE A 306 7.83 -12.40 2.58
CA ILE A 306 8.99 -13.23 2.18
C ILE A 306 9.54 -14.01 3.37
N GLU A 307 9.79 -13.34 4.49
CA GLU A 307 10.27 -14.00 5.70
C GLU A 307 9.29 -15.08 6.17
N ARG A 308 7.99 -14.79 6.12
CA ARG A 308 6.93 -15.74 6.52
C ARG A 308 6.97 -17.00 5.66
N TYR A 309 7.09 -16.87 4.33
CA TYR A 309 7.26 -18.04 3.46
C TYR A 309 8.56 -18.78 3.77
N LYS A 310 9.70 -18.09 3.89
CA LYS A 310 10.99 -18.75 4.16
C LYS A 310 10.98 -19.57 5.44
N LEU A 311 10.43 -19.02 6.53
CA LEU A 311 10.29 -19.72 7.81
C LEU A 311 9.42 -20.98 7.70
N VAL A 312 8.33 -20.89 6.93
CA VAL A 312 7.32 -21.95 6.85
C VAL A 312 7.70 -23.03 5.84
N LEU A 313 8.23 -22.65 4.68
CA LEU A 313 8.64 -23.54 3.60
C LEU A 313 10.03 -24.13 3.83
N LYS A 314 10.84 -23.52 4.70
CA LYS A 314 12.21 -23.95 5.07
C LYS A 314 13.20 -23.93 3.90
N HIS A 315 13.03 -23.01 2.96
CA HIS A 315 13.99 -22.73 1.88
C HIS A 315 14.01 -21.23 1.55
N ASP A 316 15.07 -20.78 0.86
CA ASP A 316 15.30 -19.36 0.56
C ASP A 316 14.76 -18.92 -0.82
N ASN A 317 14.23 -19.84 -1.64
CA ASN A 317 13.68 -19.57 -2.99
C ASN A 317 12.32 -18.82 -2.96
N VAL A 318 12.28 -17.69 -2.24
CA VAL A 318 11.11 -16.82 -2.10
C VAL A 318 11.51 -15.40 -2.46
N TYR A 319 10.84 -14.81 -3.45
CA TYR A 319 11.23 -13.53 -4.05
C TYR A 319 10.07 -12.54 -4.15
N TRP A 320 10.41 -11.26 -4.27
CA TRP A 320 9.41 -10.20 -4.43
C TRP A 320 9.01 -10.04 -5.90
N LEU A 321 7.70 -10.03 -6.19
CA LEU A 321 7.18 -9.75 -7.53
C LEU A 321 5.96 -8.83 -7.45
N PRO A 322 6.15 -7.51 -7.54
CA PRO A 322 5.05 -6.55 -7.52
C PRO A 322 4.32 -6.52 -8.86
N PHE A 323 3.13 -5.91 -8.89
CA PHE A 323 2.47 -5.58 -10.14
C PHE A 323 3.31 -4.65 -11.03
N ALA A 324 2.89 -4.49 -12.28
CA ALA A 324 3.57 -3.71 -13.30
C ALA A 324 2.60 -3.20 -14.38
N ALA A 325 3.11 -2.41 -15.32
CA ALA A 325 2.39 -1.95 -16.49
C ALA A 325 2.70 -2.79 -17.73
N GLN A 326 1.65 -3.14 -18.49
CA GLN A 326 1.75 -3.72 -19.83
C GLN A 326 1.70 -2.57 -20.85
N LEU A 327 2.81 -2.30 -21.54
CA LEU A 327 3.00 -1.10 -22.37
C LEU A 327 2.22 -1.11 -23.68
N LYS A 328 1.82 -2.28 -24.19
CA LYS A 328 0.95 -2.33 -25.38
C LYS A 328 -0.42 -1.71 -25.12
N THR A 329 -0.94 -1.84 -23.90
CA THR A 329 -2.26 -1.32 -23.49
C THR A 329 -2.15 0.00 -22.71
N ASN A 330 -1.15 0.12 -21.83
CA ASN A 330 -0.97 1.26 -20.93
C ASN A 330 0.35 1.98 -21.28
N ASN A 331 0.24 3.11 -21.96
CA ASN A 331 1.37 3.88 -22.47
C ASN A 331 0.96 5.36 -22.57
N PRO A 332 1.90 6.30 -22.71
CA PRO A 332 1.58 7.72 -22.66
C PRO A 332 0.90 8.23 -23.95
N ILE A 333 0.76 7.40 -24.99
CA ILE A 333 0.19 7.83 -26.28
C ILE A 333 -1.23 8.33 -26.09
N GLU A 334 -1.47 9.58 -26.45
CA GLU A 334 -2.76 10.25 -26.26
C GLU A 334 -3.82 9.68 -27.22
N LYS A 335 -4.96 9.27 -26.66
CA LYS A 335 -6.12 8.73 -27.41
C LYS A 335 -7.35 9.63 -27.32
N TYR A 336 -7.44 10.43 -26.27
CA TYR A 336 -8.60 11.24 -25.94
C TYR A 336 -8.16 12.66 -25.60
N GLN A 337 -9.06 13.63 -25.76
CA GLN A 337 -8.89 14.92 -25.12
C GLN A 337 -9.18 14.74 -23.62
N ARG A 338 -8.20 15.02 -22.77
CA ARG A 338 -8.36 14.86 -21.31
C ARG A 338 -9.32 15.90 -20.74
N GLU A 339 -10.26 15.44 -19.94
CA GLU A 339 -11.12 16.28 -19.12
C GLU A 339 -10.38 16.75 -17.85
N ASP A 340 -10.57 18.01 -17.48
CA ASP A 340 -10.03 18.58 -16.25
C ASP A 340 -10.89 18.19 -15.02
N THR A 341 -10.99 16.88 -14.80
CA THR A 341 -11.92 16.21 -13.89
C THR A 341 -11.18 15.08 -13.16
N PHE A 342 -11.51 14.83 -11.89
CA PHE A 342 -11.04 13.65 -11.17
C PHE A 342 -11.86 12.42 -11.56
N CYS A 343 -11.19 11.33 -11.93
CA CYS A 343 -11.84 10.08 -12.30
C CYS A 343 -11.58 8.97 -11.28
N PHE A 344 -12.65 8.34 -10.78
CA PHE A 344 -12.58 7.12 -9.98
C PHE A 344 -13.27 5.97 -10.71
N ALA A 345 -12.52 4.99 -11.20
CA ALA A 345 -13.07 3.76 -11.75
C ALA A 345 -12.95 2.63 -10.72
N GLY A 346 -14.03 2.19 -10.07
CA GLY A 346 -13.90 1.24 -8.96
C GLY A 346 -15.22 0.77 -8.37
N ALA A 347 -15.14 0.11 -7.22
CA ALA A 347 -16.28 -0.37 -6.46
C ALA A 347 -16.31 0.24 -5.05
N TYR A 348 -17.51 0.28 -4.47
CA TYR A 348 -17.77 0.74 -3.11
C TYR A 348 -17.83 -0.45 -2.15
N TYR A 349 -16.74 -0.75 -1.44
CA TYR A 349 -16.65 -1.96 -0.62
C TYR A 349 -17.11 -1.71 0.82
N VAL A 350 -18.34 -2.10 1.17
CA VAL A 350 -18.87 -1.96 2.55
C VAL A 350 -17.99 -2.70 3.58
N LYS A 351 -17.37 -3.82 3.18
CA LYS A 351 -16.45 -4.60 4.03
C LYS A 351 -15.17 -3.84 4.44
N TYR A 352 -14.79 -2.76 3.74
CA TYR A 352 -13.60 -1.96 4.02
C TYR A 352 -14.00 -0.53 4.45
N PRO A 353 -14.35 -0.32 5.74
CA PRO A 353 -14.88 0.95 6.22
C PRO A 353 -13.89 2.10 6.09
N ASP A 354 -12.60 1.89 6.38
CA ASP A 354 -11.57 2.95 6.28
C ASP A 354 -11.41 3.42 4.83
N ARG A 355 -11.29 2.49 3.88
CA ARG A 355 -11.24 2.82 2.44
C ARG A 355 -12.49 3.59 1.99
N THR A 356 -13.64 3.23 2.54
CA THR A 356 -14.92 3.87 2.24
C THR A 356 -14.99 5.29 2.83
N LYS A 357 -14.49 5.49 4.05
CA LYS A 357 -14.30 6.81 4.67
C LYS A 357 -13.40 7.68 3.79
N ASP A 358 -12.27 7.14 3.33
CA ASP A 358 -11.33 7.84 2.44
C ASP A 358 -12.02 8.27 1.13
N LEU A 359 -12.75 7.35 0.46
CA LEU A 359 -13.51 7.67 -0.76
C LEU A 359 -14.52 8.79 -0.54
N ASN A 360 -15.31 8.70 0.53
CA ASN A 360 -16.34 9.67 0.85
C ASN A 360 -15.72 11.06 1.07
N ASN A 361 -14.62 11.13 1.82
CA ASN A 361 -13.89 12.36 2.09
C ASN A 361 -13.27 12.94 0.82
N PHE A 362 -12.68 12.10 -0.04
CA PHE A 362 -12.09 12.52 -1.31
C PHE A 362 -13.13 13.13 -2.23
N VAL A 363 -14.24 12.44 -2.49
CA VAL A 363 -15.29 12.97 -3.38
C VAL A 363 -15.86 14.27 -2.81
N LYS A 364 -16.11 14.34 -1.50
CA LYS A 364 -16.62 15.55 -0.82
C LYS A 364 -15.69 16.75 -1.00
N VAL A 365 -14.38 16.57 -0.78
CA VAL A 365 -13.41 17.68 -0.84
C VAL A 365 -13.04 18.00 -2.28
N PHE A 366 -12.71 17.01 -3.11
CA PHE A 366 -12.29 17.23 -4.49
C PHE A 366 -13.38 17.84 -5.37
N SER A 367 -14.66 17.49 -5.16
CA SER A 367 -15.79 18.09 -5.89
C SER A 367 -15.93 19.60 -5.68
N SER A 368 -15.38 20.15 -4.58
CA SER A 368 -15.30 21.59 -4.34
C SER A 368 -14.15 22.27 -5.12
N PHE A 369 -13.19 21.49 -5.61
CA PHE A 369 -12.02 21.95 -6.36
C PHE A 369 -12.20 21.77 -7.87
N LYS A 370 -12.61 20.57 -8.32
CA LYS A 370 -12.87 20.20 -9.73
C LYS A 370 -14.00 19.17 -9.80
N PRO A 371 -14.64 18.97 -10.97
CA PRO A 371 -15.62 17.89 -11.13
C PRO A 371 -15.05 16.51 -10.80
N VAL A 372 -15.93 15.59 -10.37
CA VAL A 372 -15.59 14.19 -10.09
C VAL A 372 -16.47 13.29 -10.96
N ALA A 373 -15.86 12.32 -11.62
CA ALA A 373 -16.52 11.28 -12.42
C ALA A 373 -16.25 9.90 -11.78
N ILE A 374 -17.32 9.13 -11.55
CA ILE A 374 -17.24 7.78 -11.01
C ILE A 374 -17.69 6.77 -12.06
N TYR A 375 -16.85 5.79 -12.37
CA TYR A 375 -17.23 4.59 -13.11
C TYR A 375 -17.37 3.43 -12.14
N ASP A 376 -18.61 3.01 -11.88
CA ASP A 376 -18.93 1.93 -10.95
C ASP A 376 -18.76 0.57 -11.62
N ARG A 377 -17.83 -0.24 -11.11
CA ARG A 377 -17.57 -1.61 -11.59
C ARG A 377 -18.78 -2.52 -11.43
N ASN A 378 -19.66 -2.24 -10.46
CA ASN A 378 -20.83 -3.04 -10.14
C ASN A 378 -22.15 -2.32 -10.47
N TYR A 379 -22.12 -1.32 -11.36
CA TYR A 379 -23.29 -0.46 -11.69
C TYR A 379 -24.59 -1.24 -11.98
N TYR A 380 -24.50 -2.35 -12.72
CA TYR A 380 -25.67 -3.18 -13.07
C TYR A 380 -25.98 -4.31 -12.06
N LYS A 381 -25.16 -4.46 -11.01
CA LYS A 381 -25.33 -5.51 -9.99
C LYS A 381 -26.03 -4.91 -8.77
N ASN A 382 -27.16 -5.48 -8.39
CA ASN A 382 -27.89 -5.03 -7.20
C ASN A 382 -27.42 -5.76 -5.93
N ASP A 383 -26.12 -5.66 -5.63
CA ASP A 383 -25.52 -6.19 -4.40
C ASP A 383 -25.22 -5.03 -3.44
N GLU A 384 -25.96 -4.97 -2.33
CA GLU A 384 -25.83 -3.93 -1.32
C GLU A 384 -24.42 -3.87 -0.69
N ASN A 385 -23.60 -4.93 -0.80
CA ASN A 385 -22.21 -4.91 -0.34
C ASN A 385 -21.27 -4.07 -1.24
N TYR A 386 -21.69 -3.76 -2.47
CA TYR A 386 -20.88 -3.08 -3.48
C TYR A 386 -21.49 -1.78 -4.02
N LYS A 387 -22.73 -1.49 -3.65
CA LYS A 387 -23.52 -0.38 -4.16
C LYS A 387 -23.06 0.96 -3.58
N PHE A 388 -22.93 1.96 -4.45
CA PHE A 388 -22.64 3.32 -4.00
C PHE A 388 -23.86 3.94 -3.29
N PRO A 389 -23.66 4.67 -2.18
CA PRO A 389 -24.71 5.46 -1.55
C PRO A 389 -25.33 6.50 -2.50
N SER A 390 -26.62 6.83 -2.31
CA SER A 390 -27.38 7.74 -3.18
C SER A 390 -26.75 9.14 -3.34
N GLN A 391 -26.03 9.62 -2.33
CA GLN A 391 -25.30 10.90 -2.43
C GLN A 391 -24.25 10.93 -3.55
N PHE A 392 -23.82 9.77 -4.08
CA PHE A 392 -22.86 9.67 -5.17
C PHE A 392 -23.47 9.60 -6.56
N GLU A 393 -24.79 9.41 -6.68
CA GLU A 393 -25.47 9.13 -7.95
C GLU A 393 -25.18 10.20 -9.02
N PHE A 394 -25.09 11.47 -8.61
CA PHE A 394 -24.76 12.58 -9.51
C PHE A 394 -23.35 12.50 -10.13
N PHE A 395 -22.41 11.82 -9.48
CA PHE A 395 -21.04 11.65 -9.99
C PHE A 395 -20.88 10.40 -10.86
N ILE A 396 -21.83 9.45 -10.82
CA ILE A 396 -21.71 8.16 -11.51
C ILE A 396 -22.00 8.33 -13.01
N LYS A 397 -21.06 7.91 -13.85
CA LYS A 397 -21.14 7.93 -15.32
C LYS A 397 -21.56 6.58 -15.94
N GLY A 398 -21.71 5.54 -15.11
CA GLY A 398 -21.99 4.16 -15.53
C GLY A 398 -20.84 3.22 -15.20
N ASN A 399 -20.70 2.11 -15.93
CA ASN A 399 -19.57 1.20 -15.81
C ASN A 399 -18.60 1.31 -17.00
N LEU A 400 -17.36 0.88 -16.80
CA LEU A 400 -16.41 0.65 -17.90
C LEU A 400 -16.08 -0.84 -18.00
N PRO A 401 -16.40 -1.50 -19.14
CA PRO A 401 -15.84 -2.79 -19.48
C PRO A 401 -14.31 -2.75 -19.52
N PHE A 402 -13.66 -3.91 -19.37
CA PHE A 402 -12.20 -4.01 -19.27
C PHE A 402 -11.47 -3.39 -20.47
N ASP A 403 -11.98 -3.60 -21.69
CA ASP A 403 -11.44 -3.07 -22.93
C ASP A 403 -11.60 -1.55 -23.09
N GLN A 404 -12.36 -0.90 -22.21
CA GLN A 404 -12.59 0.55 -22.19
C GLN A 404 -11.98 1.25 -20.98
N ILE A 405 -11.19 0.53 -20.16
CA ILE A 405 -10.59 1.10 -18.96
C ILE A 405 -9.60 2.24 -19.28
N ASP A 406 -9.04 2.23 -20.49
CA ASP A 406 -8.16 3.29 -20.98
C ASP A 406 -8.86 4.66 -21.06
N LYS A 407 -10.21 4.72 -21.17
CA LYS A 407 -10.97 5.97 -21.02
C LYS A 407 -10.79 6.58 -19.63
N ALA A 408 -10.82 5.78 -18.57
CA ALA A 408 -10.60 6.28 -17.23
C ALA A 408 -9.14 6.73 -17.03
N TYR A 409 -8.19 6.00 -17.62
CA TYR A 409 -6.77 6.28 -17.42
C TYR A 409 -6.23 7.41 -18.31
N LYS A 410 -6.76 7.58 -19.53
CA LYS A 410 -6.27 8.57 -20.52
C LYS A 410 -7.27 9.68 -20.85
N GLY A 411 -8.54 9.54 -20.45
CA GLY A 411 -9.58 10.54 -20.71
C GLY A 411 -9.65 11.67 -19.69
N TYR A 412 -8.85 11.62 -18.63
CA TYR A 412 -8.91 12.54 -17.51
C TYR A 412 -7.52 13.05 -17.12
N ASN A 413 -7.46 14.26 -16.55
CA ASN A 413 -6.22 14.83 -16.01
C ASN A 413 -5.80 14.18 -14.68
N TYR A 414 -6.77 13.74 -13.87
CA TYR A 414 -6.51 13.18 -12.53
C TYR A 414 -7.25 11.86 -12.35
N THR A 415 -6.57 10.86 -11.80
CA THR A 415 -7.18 9.58 -11.40
C THR A 415 -7.12 9.42 -9.89
N ILE A 416 -8.22 8.98 -9.30
CA ILE A 416 -8.32 8.61 -7.89
C ILE A 416 -8.04 7.10 -7.75
N ASN A 417 -7.06 6.77 -6.92
CA ASN A 417 -6.79 5.41 -6.45
C ASN A 417 -7.16 5.27 -4.96
N LEU A 418 -7.58 4.07 -4.57
CA LEU A 418 -7.91 3.76 -3.18
C LEU A 418 -7.46 2.35 -2.81
N ASN A 419 -6.56 2.27 -1.84
CA ASN A 419 -6.02 1.03 -1.31
C ASN A 419 -6.80 0.58 -0.07
N SER A 420 -7.14 -0.71 -0.01
CA SER A 420 -7.61 -1.36 1.23
C SER A 420 -6.44 -1.80 2.12
N ILE A 421 -5.27 -2.03 1.53
CA ILE A 421 -4.04 -2.43 2.21
C ILE A 421 -3.14 -1.20 2.28
N LYS A 422 -3.06 -0.58 3.46
CA LYS A 422 -2.32 0.67 3.68
C LYS A 422 -0.96 0.44 4.34
N TYR A 423 -0.84 -0.66 5.09
CA TYR A 423 0.31 -0.94 5.96
C TYR A 423 1.37 -1.85 5.36
N SER A 424 1.12 -2.51 4.22
CA SER A 424 2.15 -3.29 3.54
C SER A 424 3.21 -2.35 2.96
N GLN A 425 4.48 -2.75 3.06
CA GLN A 425 5.61 -2.00 2.53
C GLN A 425 5.77 -2.10 1.00
N SER A 426 5.00 -2.95 0.31
CA SER A 426 5.09 -3.07 -1.15
C SER A 426 3.77 -3.38 -1.87
N MET A 427 2.71 -3.80 -1.16
CA MET A 427 1.44 -4.18 -1.77
C MET A 427 0.47 -3.00 -1.84
N PHE A 428 0.00 -2.72 -3.06
CA PHE A 428 -1.06 -1.76 -3.38
C PHE A 428 -1.67 -2.09 -4.76
N ALA A 429 -2.69 -1.32 -5.16
CA ALA A 429 -3.46 -1.63 -6.37
C ALA A 429 -2.62 -1.59 -7.66
N ARG A 430 -2.77 -2.62 -8.51
CA ARG A 430 -2.20 -2.72 -9.87
C ARG A 430 -2.37 -1.46 -10.71
N ARG A 431 -3.54 -0.80 -10.57
CA ARG A 431 -3.91 0.42 -11.32
C ARG A 431 -2.87 1.52 -11.24
N VAL A 432 -2.15 1.65 -10.12
CA VAL A 432 -1.13 2.69 -9.96
C VAL A 432 -0.12 2.62 -11.09
N PHE A 433 0.39 1.43 -11.42
CA PHE A 433 1.34 1.22 -12.51
C PHE A 433 0.73 1.58 -13.87
N GLU A 434 -0.51 1.17 -14.12
CA GLU A 434 -1.23 1.37 -15.39
C GLU A 434 -1.52 2.86 -15.67
N VAL A 435 -1.92 3.61 -14.64
CA VAL A 435 -2.23 5.04 -14.73
C VAL A 435 -0.96 5.86 -14.93
N LEU A 436 0.09 5.57 -14.17
CA LEU A 436 1.38 6.27 -14.32
C LEU A 436 2.02 5.98 -15.69
N ALA A 437 1.92 4.74 -16.20
CA ALA A 437 2.32 4.40 -17.57
C ALA A 437 1.52 5.17 -18.63
N SER A 438 0.27 5.53 -18.32
CA SER A 438 -0.62 6.33 -19.16
C SER A 438 -0.37 7.84 -19.07
N ASN A 439 0.68 8.26 -18.35
CA ASN A 439 1.09 9.65 -18.17
C ASN A 439 -0.03 10.53 -17.60
N THR A 440 -0.68 10.03 -16.55
CA THR A 440 -1.81 10.68 -15.86
C THR A 440 -1.47 10.94 -14.40
N LEU A 441 -1.87 12.10 -13.87
CA LEU A 441 -1.62 12.44 -12.48
C LEU A 441 -2.48 11.55 -11.57
N LEU A 442 -1.84 10.91 -10.60
CA LEU A 442 -2.48 9.99 -9.67
C LEU A 442 -2.58 10.59 -8.27
N VAL A 443 -3.78 10.53 -7.69
CA VAL A 443 -4.02 10.80 -6.27
C VAL A 443 -4.46 9.52 -5.56
N SER A 444 -4.04 9.31 -4.33
CA SER A 444 -4.36 8.10 -3.57
C SER A 444 -4.51 8.37 -2.08
N ASN A 445 -5.32 7.57 -1.38
CA ASN A 445 -5.20 7.46 0.08
C ASN A 445 -3.83 6.91 0.48
N PHE A 446 -3.47 7.08 1.76
CA PHE A 446 -2.16 6.67 2.26
C PHE A 446 -1.90 5.18 2.04
N SER A 447 -0.69 4.85 1.58
CA SER A 447 -0.17 3.49 1.50
C SER A 447 1.35 3.53 1.66
N ARG A 448 1.88 2.77 2.62
CA ARG A 448 3.33 2.69 2.85
C ARG A 448 4.06 2.22 1.61
N GLY A 449 3.53 1.23 0.90
CA GLY A 449 4.10 0.75 -0.37
C GLY A 449 4.16 1.84 -1.45
N LEU A 450 3.16 2.70 -1.57
CA LEU A 450 3.22 3.83 -2.52
C LEU A 450 4.30 4.84 -2.15
N ARG A 451 4.38 5.22 -0.87
CA ARG A 451 5.40 6.14 -0.36
C ARG A 451 6.82 5.59 -0.55
N LEU A 452 7.02 4.29 -0.37
CA LEU A 452 8.32 3.65 -0.57
C LEU A 452 8.70 3.49 -2.05
N ILE A 453 7.79 3.04 -2.92
CA ILE A 453 8.12 2.74 -4.33
C ILE A 453 8.13 3.99 -5.20
N PHE A 454 7.23 4.95 -4.95
CA PHE A 454 7.04 6.13 -5.80
C PHE A 454 7.43 7.45 -5.11
N GLY A 455 7.70 7.46 -3.80
CA GLY A 455 8.01 8.68 -3.07
C GLY A 455 6.88 9.70 -3.20
N ASP A 456 7.22 10.88 -3.70
CA ASP A 456 6.30 12.00 -3.93
C ASP A 456 5.76 12.03 -5.38
N LEU A 457 6.07 11.05 -6.22
CA LEU A 457 5.53 10.94 -7.60
C LEU A 457 4.04 10.56 -7.67
N VAL A 458 3.45 10.22 -6.51
CA VAL A 458 2.02 10.02 -6.33
C VAL A 458 1.57 10.87 -5.15
N LEU A 459 0.53 11.69 -5.33
CA LEU A 459 -0.02 12.49 -4.24
C LEU A 459 -0.80 11.56 -3.30
N CYS A 460 -0.17 11.18 -2.18
CA CYS A 460 -0.60 10.07 -1.34
C CYS A 460 -0.83 10.54 0.11
N SER A 461 -2.09 10.65 0.51
CA SER A 461 -2.48 11.11 1.85
C SER A 461 -3.93 10.72 2.16
N ASP A 462 -4.24 10.44 3.43
CA ASP A 462 -5.61 10.24 3.91
C ASP A 462 -6.37 11.58 4.05
N SER A 463 -5.64 12.68 4.15
CA SER A 463 -6.19 14.03 4.11
C SER A 463 -6.29 14.52 2.66
N PRO A 464 -7.50 14.70 2.11
CA PRO A 464 -7.67 15.29 0.78
C PRO A 464 -7.21 16.75 0.73
N ASN A 465 -7.24 17.48 1.84
CA ASN A 465 -6.72 18.85 1.91
C ASN A 465 -5.20 18.91 1.72
N GLN A 466 -4.47 17.93 2.27
CA GLN A 466 -3.03 17.80 2.03
C GLN A 466 -2.75 17.50 0.55
N ILE A 467 -3.53 16.61 -0.08
CA ILE A 467 -3.41 16.34 -1.52
C ILE A 467 -3.66 17.61 -2.35
N LEU A 468 -4.70 18.39 -2.04
CA LEU A 468 -4.97 19.63 -2.74
C LEU A 468 -3.84 20.66 -2.57
N LYS A 469 -3.24 20.75 -1.38
CA LYS A 469 -2.07 21.61 -1.12
C LYS A 469 -0.88 21.25 -2.00
N GLU A 470 -0.60 19.95 -2.19
CA GLU A 470 0.48 19.45 -3.06
C GLU A 470 0.13 19.57 -4.55
N LEU A 471 -1.15 19.46 -4.90
CA LEU A 471 -1.64 19.58 -6.28
C LEU A 471 -1.62 21.03 -6.78
N GLN A 472 -1.81 22.01 -5.90
CA GLN A 472 -1.95 23.42 -6.27
C GLN A 472 -0.77 23.96 -7.11
N PRO A 473 0.51 23.77 -6.73
CA PRO A 473 1.64 24.24 -7.56
C PRO A 473 1.71 23.57 -8.94
N LEU A 474 1.21 22.33 -9.07
CA LEU A 474 1.14 21.61 -10.34
C LEU A 474 0.01 22.15 -11.23
N GLN A 475 -1.09 22.62 -10.65
CA GLN A 475 -2.18 23.26 -11.38
C GLN A 475 -1.76 24.64 -11.91
N ASP A 476 -1.06 25.40 -11.07
CA ASP A 476 -0.68 26.78 -11.37
C ASP A 476 0.37 26.85 -12.49
N SER A 477 1.08 25.75 -12.78
CA SER A 477 2.03 25.64 -13.89
C SER A 477 1.86 24.35 -14.69
N SER A 478 1.37 24.48 -15.94
CA SER A 478 1.32 23.36 -16.89
C SER A 478 2.69 22.69 -17.12
N LEU A 479 3.77 23.47 -17.05
CA LEU A 479 5.14 22.96 -17.16
C LEU A 479 5.48 22.06 -15.95
N ALA A 480 5.11 22.47 -14.74
CA ALA A 480 5.32 21.68 -13.54
C ALA A 480 4.52 20.37 -13.56
N ASN A 481 3.25 20.43 -13.98
CA ASN A 481 2.43 19.23 -14.17
C ASN A 481 3.05 18.25 -15.18
N ASP A 482 3.46 18.74 -16.35
CA ASP A 482 4.07 17.90 -17.39
C ASP A 482 5.39 17.28 -16.93
N TYR A 483 6.22 18.04 -16.19
CA TYR A 483 7.47 17.53 -15.63
C TYR A 483 7.22 16.49 -14.54
N PHE A 484 6.26 16.73 -13.63
CA PHE A 484 5.88 15.79 -12.57
C PHE A 484 5.43 14.45 -13.15
N LYS A 485 4.53 14.48 -14.16
CA LYS A 485 4.08 13.26 -14.86
C LYS A 485 5.24 12.55 -15.57
N LEU A 486 6.17 13.30 -16.18
CA LEU A 486 7.35 12.72 -16.81
C LEU A 486 8.24 11.98 -15.81
N LEU A 487 8.44 12.51 -14.61
CA LEU A 487 9.20 11.83 -13.56
C LEU A 487 8.54 10.50 -13.15
N ALA A 488 7.20 10.50 -12.99
CA ALA A 488 6.45 9.28 -12.70
C ALA A 488 6.49 8.26 -13.85
N LEU A 489 6.37 8.73 -15.09
CA LEU A 489 6.46 7.90 -16.28
C LEU A 489 7.86 7.27 -16.42
N ARG A 490 8.93 8.06 -16.19
CA ARG A 490 10.32 7.55 -16.18
C ARG A 490 10.45 6.39 -15.21
N LYS A 491 9.96 6.55 -13.97
CA LYS A 491 9.99 5.51 -12.94
C LYS A 491 9.32 4.21 -13.40
N ILE A 492 8.16 4.30 -14.05
CA ILE A 492 7.46 3.12 -14.57
C ILE A 492 8.25 2.46 -15.70
N LEU A 493 8.66 3.23 -16.71
CA LEU A 493 9.34 2.70 -17.89
C LEU A 493 10.73 2.14 -17.57
N SER A 494 11.37 2.60 -16.50
CA SER A 494 12.69 2.12 -16.09
C SER A 494 12.67 0.89 -15.19
N GLU A 495 11.57 0.63 -14.46
CA GLU A 495 11.58 -0.36 -13.37
C GLU A 495 10.29 -1.21 -13.24
N HIS A 496 9.15 -0.76 -13.77
CA HIS A 496 7.84 -1.36 -13.44
C HIS A 496 6.99 -1.75 -14.66
N THR A 497 7.59 -2.42 -15.64
CA THR A 497 6.89 -3.06 -16.77
C THR A 497 6.82 -4.58 -16.61
N TYR A 498 5.86 -5.25 -17.25
CA TYR A 498 5.80 -6.73 -17.21
C TYR A 498 7.00 -7.39 -17.91
N THR A 499 7.67 -6.71 -18.84
CA THR A 499 8.98 -7.13 -19.36
C THR A 499 10.02 -7.25 -18.25
N HIS A 500 10.09 -6.27 -17.33
CA HIS A 500 10.97 -6.34 -16.16
C HIS A 500 10.60 -7.51 -15.24
N ARG A 501 9.30 -7.75 -15.02
CA ARG A 501 8.81 -8.86 -14.19
C ARG A 501 9.16 -10.21 -14.79
N LEU A 502 8.92 -10.40 -16.08
CA LEU A 502 9.25 -11.64 -16.77
C LEU A 502 10.76 -11.89 -16.79
N SER A 503 11.57 -10.85 -16.99
CA SER A 503 13.03 -10.96 -16.87
C SER A 503 13.45 -11.42 -15.47
N HIS A 504 12.87 -10.83 -14.42
CA HIS A 504 13.14 -11.24 -13.05
C HIS A 504 12.71 -12.69 -12.78
N ILE A 505 11.52 -13.09 -13.25
CA ILE A 505 11.03 -14.47 -13.19
C ILE A 505 12.04 -15.41 -13.86
N ALA A 506 12.42 -15.15 -15.11
CA ALA A 506 13.35 -15.99 -15.86
C ALA A 506 14.72 -16.11 -15.16
N ASN A 507 15.20 -15.01 -14.57
CA ASN A 507 16.44 -15.03 -13.81
C ASN A 507 16.36 -15.90 -12.55
N LYS A 508 15.27 -15.80 -11.79
CA LYS A 508 15.11 -16.53 -10.51
C LYS A 508 14.69 -17.99 -10.66
N THR A 509 13.97 -18.32 -11.73
CA THR A 509 13.41 -19.67 -11.96
C THR A 509 14.24 -20.50 -12.94
N LEU A 510 14.83 -19.88 -13.97
CA LEU A 510 15.57 -20.56 -15.03
C LEU A 510 17.07 -20.23 -15.04
N ASN A 511 17.51 -19.27 -14.21
CA ASN A 511 18.88 -18.75 -14.18
C ASN A 511 19.33 -18.15 -15.54
N ILE A 512 18.40 -17.61 -16.33
CA ILE A 512 18.69 -16.98 -17.63
C ILE A 512 18.55 -15.46 -17.50
N ASN A 513 19.51 -14.72 -18.06
CA ASN A 513 19.40 -13.26 -18.18
C ASN A 513 19.26 -12.86 -19.66
N LEU A 514 18.02 -12.56 -20.06
CA LEU A 514 17.65 -12.22 -21.44
C LEU A 514 17.49 -10.71 -21.67
N THR A 515 18.04 -9.86 -20.79
CA THR A 515 17.94 -8.40 -20.95
C THR A 515 19.05 -7.86 -21.85
N ASN A 516 18.70 -7.58 -23.11
CA ASN A 516 19.57 -6.83 -24.02
C ASN A 516 19.35 -5.34 -23.84
N LYS A 517 20.43 -4.59 -23.62
CA LYS A 517 20.41 -3.12 -23.59
C LYS A 517 20.71 -2.59 -24.98
N GLU A 518 19.85 -1.71 -25.46
CA GLU A 518 19.99 -1.12 -26.79
C GLU A 518 21.23 -0.22 -26.87
N VAL A 519 22.07 -0.40 -27.89
CA VAL A 519 23.21 0.50 -28.11
C VAL A 519 22.77 1.66 -29.00
N VAL A 520 22.95 2.88 -28.52
CA VAL A 520 22.64 4.11 -29.27
C VAL A 520 23.92 4.69 -29.88
N LEU A 521 23.92 4.93 -31.19
CA LEU A 521 24.98 5.69 -31.85
C LEU A 521 24.61 7.17 -31.89
N VAL A 522 25.50 8.02 -31.37
CA VAL A 522 25.38 9.48 -31.46
C VAL A 522 26.28 9.97 -32.58
N LEU A 523 25.70 10.64 -33.58
CA LEU A 523 26.42 11.25 -34.69
C LEU A 523 26.50 12.77 -34.51
N SER A 524 27.68 13.35 -34.67
CA SER A 524 27.86 14.80 -34.80
C SER A 524 28.77 15.15 -35.97
N VAL A 525 28.55 16.31 -36.60
CA VAL A 525 29.43 16.85 -37.64
C VAL A 525 30.35 17.90 -37.01
N ILE A 526 31.66 17.77 -37.16
CA ILE A 526 32.66 18.67 -36.57
C ILE A 526 33.58 19.26 -37.64
N THR A 527 33.98 20.52 -37.46
CA THR A 527 34.91 21.20 -38.38
C THR A 527 36.25 21.57 -37.77
N ASN A 528 36.37 21.53 -36.44
CA ASN A 528 37.56 21.96 -35.71
C ASN A 528 37.62 21.36 -34.29
N LEU A 529 38.71 21.60 -33.55
CA LEU A 529 38.89 21.06 -32.18
C LEU A 529 37.89 21.61 -31.15
N LYS A 530 37.33 22.82 -31.32
CA LYS A 530 36.29 23.34 -30.41
C LYS A 530 34.97 22.62 -30.61
N ASP A 531 34.66 22.25 -31.85
CA ASP A 531 33.49 21.43 -32.19
C ASP A 531 33.60 20.03 -31.56
N LEU A 532 34.79 19.43 -31.61
CA LEU A 532 35.10 18.16 -30.94
C LEU A 532 34.81 18.24 -29.43
N GLU A 533 35.34 19.27 -28.75
CA GLU A 533 35.12 19.45 -27.31
C GLU A 533 33.62 19.57 -26.96
N LYS A 534 32.86 20.30 -27.78
CA LYS A 534 31.40 20.43 -27.61
C LYS A 534 30.67 19.10 -27.78
N ALA A 535 30.99 18.35 -28.84
CA ALA A 535 30.36 17.06 -29.12
C ALA A 535 30.58 16.07 -27.95
N VAL A 536 31.83 15.96 -27.50
CA VAL A 536 32.22 15.07 -26.38
C VAL A 536 31.51 15.49 -25.08
N LYS A 537 31.43 16.79 -24.78
CA LYS A 537 30.70 17.26 -23.58
C LYS A 537 29.21 16.95 -23.64
N SER A 538 28.55 17.19 -24.78
CA SER A 538 27.13 16.86 -24.96
C SER A 538 26.87 15.36 -24.86
N PHE A 539 27.76 14.54 -25.43
CA PHE A 539 27.72 13.08 -25.32
C PHE A 539 27.90 12.61 -23.88
N ASN A 540 28.93 13.08 -23.17
CA ASN A 540 29.25 12.69 -21.80
C ASN A 540 28.18 13.12 -20.80
N ARG A 541 27.45 14.21 -21.07
CA ARG A 541 26.32 14.66 -20.23
C ARG A 541 25.18 13.63 -20.17
N GLN A 542 25.00 12.79 -21.20
CA GLN A 542 23.85 11.88 -21.26
C GLN A 542 23.93 10.80 -20.16
N LYS A 543 22.84 10.62 -19.39
CA LYS A 543 22.69 9.61 -18.35
C LYS A 543 22.72 8.18 -18.88
N TYR A 544 22.25 7.97 -20.10
CA TYR A 544 22.31 6.65 -20.74
C TYR A 544 23.75 6.27 -21.07
N ILE A 545 24.19 5.09 -20.63
CA ILE A 545 25.61 4.68 -20.71
C ILE A 545 25.94 3.80 -21.92
N HIS A 546 24.96 3.09 -22.51
CA HIS A 546 25.20 2.18 -23.65
C HIS A 546 25.13 2.95 -24.96
N LYS A 547 26.07 3.87 -25.15
CA LYS A 547 26.11 4.80 -26.28
C LYS A 547 27.52 4.87 -26.87
N ASN A 548 27.60 5.10 -28.18
CA ASN A 548 28.86 5.28 -28.90
C ASN A 548 28.85 6.63 -29.63
N LEU A 549 29.99 7.34 -29.65
CA LEU A 549 30.13 8.61 -30.35
C LEU A 549 30.83 8.43 -31.70
N VAL A 550 30.18 8.88 -32.76
CA VAL A 550 30.74 8.98 -34.11
C VAL A 550 30.76 10.44 -34.56
N LEU A 551 31.90 10.86 -35.10
CA LEU A 551 32.14 12.22 -35.54
C LEU A 551 32.42 12.22 -37.04
N LEU A 552 31.63 12.94 -37.81
CA LEU A 552 31.92 13.20 -39.23
C LEU A 552 32.79 14.45 -39.34
N SER A 553 34.03 14.29 -39.79
CA SER A 553 34.97 15.39 -40.02
C SER A 553 35.72 15.23 -41.33
N TYR A 554 35.77 16.30 -42.11
CA TYR A 554 36.59 16.36 -43.32
C TYR A 554 38.02 16.84 -43.05
N ASP A 555 38.35 17.17 -41.79
CA ASP A 555 39.69 17.54 -41.37
C ASP A 555 40.48 16.30 -40.93
N SER A 556 41.44 15.90 -41.77
CA SER A 556 42.32 14.75 -41.52
C SER A 556 43.20 14.87 -40.26
N SER A 557 43.32 16.07 -39.68
CA SER A 557 44.07 16.27 -38.43
C SER A 557 43.36 15.71 -37.21
N ILE A 558 42.04 15.50 -37.26
CA ILE A 558 41.25 14.93 -36.17
C ILE A 558 41.21 13.41 -36.32
N GLN A 559 41.83 12.70 -35.38
CA GLN A 559 41.96 11.25 -35.39
C GLN A 559 41.01 10.59 -34.37
N SER A 560 40.60 9.35 -34.66
CA SER A 560 39.82 8.51 -33.73
C SER A 560 40.62 8.18 -32.47
N CYS A 561 39.92 7.91 -31.36
CA CYS A 561 40.51 7.40 -30.13
C CYS A 561 39.57 6.37 -29.46
N ASN A 562 39.85 5.99 -28.22
CA ASN A 562 39.04 5.01 -27.48
C ASN A 562 37.63 5.54 -27.15
N ASP A 563 37.45 6.87 -27.06
CA ASP A 563 36.18 7.47 -26.64
C ASP A 563 35.24 7.81 -27.81
N TYR A 564 35.78 7.94 -29.04
CA TYR A 564 35.00 8.29 -30.23
C TYR A 564 35.66 7.84 -31.54
N THR A 565 34.83 7.60 -32.55
CA THR A 565 35.26 7.25 -33.91
C THR A 565 35.09 8.44 -34.84
N VAL A 566 36.12 8.81 -35.58
CA VAL A 566 36.10 9.86 -36.61
C VAL A 566 36.02 9.22 -38.00
N LEU A 567 35.07 9.66 -38.80
CA LEU A 567 34.86 9.24 -40.19
C LEU A 567 34.90 10.46 -41.10
N ASN A 568 35.41 10.30 -42.33
CA ASN A 568 35.70 11.42 -43.23
C ASN A 568 34.77 11.53 -44.45
N SER A 569 33.81 10.62 -44.60
CA SER A 569 32.77 10.70 -45.62
C SER A 569 31.45 10.13 -45.12
N LYS A 570 30.34 10.52 -45.76
CA LYS A 570 29.01 9.94 -45.49
C LYS A 570 28.96 8.44 -45.78
N GLU A 571 29.63 8.00 -46.84
CA GLU A 571 29.74 6.59 -47.21
C GLU A 571 30.41 5.78 -46.10
N GLN A 572 31.45 6.32 -45.46
CA GLN A 572 32.07 5.67 -44.30
C GLN A 572 31.11 5.60 -43.11
N VAL A 573 30.31 6.63 -42.86
CA VAL A 573 29.27 6.61 -41.82
C VAL A 573 28.24 5.50 -42.10
N ILE A 574 27.73 5.41 -43.33
CA ILE A 574 26.77 4.37 -43.74
C ILE A 574 27.38 2.97 -43.58
N ASN A 575 28.60 2.77 -44.06
CA ASN A 575 29.31 1.49 -43.93
C ASN A 575 29.56 1.11 -42.47
N TYR A 576 29.97 2.07 -41.64
CA TYR A 576 30.20 1.86 -40.22
C TYR A 576 28.92 1.46 -39.49
N ILE A 577 27.82 2.19 -39.73
CA ILE A 577 26.50 1.88 -39.18
C ILE A 577 26.06 0.47 -39.61
N SER A 578 26.20 0.14 -40.89
CA SER A 578 25.77 -1.15 -41.45
C SER A 578 26.49 -2.32 -40.80
N ASN A 579 27.81 -2.20 -40.57
CA ASN A 579 28.66 -3.28 -40.06
C ASN A 579 28.53 -3.55 -38.55
N ILE A 580 27.88 -2.67 -37.77
CA ILE A 580 27.70 -2.89 -36.34
C ILE A 580 26.31 -3.47 -36.09
N GLU A 581 26.25 -4.76 -35.81
CA GLU A 581 24.98 -5.48 -35.56
C GLU A 581 24.25 -4.99 -34.31
N LYS A 582 24.97 -4.56 -33.27
CA LYS A 582 24.38 -4.21 -31.97
C LYS A 582 23.72 -2.82 -31.91
N ILE A 583 23.81 -2.00 -32.96
CA ILE A 583 23.19 -0.67 -32.97
C ILE A 583 21.73 -0.78 -33.41
N SER A 584 20.83 -0.35 -32.55
CA SER A 584 19.40 -0.32 -32.86
C SER A 584 18.93 1.07 -33.26
N PHE A 585 19.48 2.11 -32.62
CA PHE A 585 19.07 3.49 -32.84
C PHE A 585 20.25 4.44 -33.01
N ILE A 586 19.99 5.53 -33.74
CA ILE A 586 20.94 6.58 -34.06
C ILE A 586 20.31 7.93 -33.72
N SER A 587 21.06 8.80 -33.05
CA SER A 587 20.64 10.18 -32.77
C SER A 587 21.67 11.16 -33.32
N PHE A 588 21.21 12.24 -33.95
CA PHE A 588 22.08 13.28 -34.47
C PHE A 588 22.15 14.46 -33.49
N PHE A 589 23.36 14.74 -32.99
CA PHE A 589 23.62 15.87 -32.10
C PHE A 589 24.17 17.05 -32.90
N SER A 590 23.35 18.10 -33.04
CA SER A 590 23.79 19.38 -33.59
C SER A 590 24.63 20.14 -32.58
N LEU A 591 25.75 20.71 -33.01
CA LEU A 591 26.60 21.56 -32.17
C LEU A 591 25.99 22.94 -31.89
N LYS A 592 24.83 23.23 -32.50
CA LYS A 592 24.04 24.44 -32.27
C LYS A 592 23.07 24.27 -31.10
N ASP A 593 22.84 23.04 -30.64
CA ASP A 593 21.80 22.69 -29.67
C ASP A 593 22.37 22.31 -28.31
N PHE A 594 21.48 22.37 -27.31
CA PHE A 594 21.71 21.84 -25.98
C PHE A 594 20.93 20.55 -25.79
N TYR A 595 21.64 19.49 -25.41
CA TYR A 595 21.09 18.19 -25.03
C TYR A 595 21.32 17.97 -23.53
N GLY A 596 20.26 17.95 -22.73
CA GLY A 596 20.29 17.71 -21.29
C GLY A 596 20.64 16.27 -20.94
N GLU A 597 20.86 15.96 -19.66
CA GLU A 597 21.35 14.64 -19.24
C GLU A 597 20.34 13.52 -19.55
N ASN A 598 19.04 13.82 -19.53
CA ASN A 598 17.99 12.83 -19.75
C ASN A 598 17.55 12.72 -21.23
N TYR A 599 18.12 13.49 -22.15
CA TYR A 599 17.65 13.54 -23.55
C TYR A 599 17.59 12.17 -24.23
N LEU A 600 18.71 11.45 -24.32
CA LEU A 600 18.74 10.10 -24.91
C LEU A 600 17.97 9.09 -24.05
N TYR A 601 17.97 9.28 -22.73
CA TYR A 601 17.32 8.37 -21.80
C TYR A 601 15.81 8.36 -22.02
N ASP A 602 15.19 9.54 -22.13
CA ASP A 602 13.75 9.68 -22.37
C ASP A 602 13.32 9.11 -23.72
N LEU A 603 14.08 9.43 -24.79
CA LEU A 603 13.79 8.91 -26.13
C LEU A 603 13.93 7.38 -26.19
N LEU A 604 14.89 6.81 -25.46
CA LEU A 604 15.05 5.37 -25.41
C LEU A 604 13.98 4.69 -24.56
N LEU A 605 13.56 5.28 -23.43
CA LEU A 605 12.43 4.74 -22.67
C LEU A 605 11.16 4.70 -23.52
N ALA A 606 10.97 5.69 -24.39
CA ALA A 606 9.86 5.71 -25.33
C ALA A 606 9.90 4.58 -26.36
N SER A 607 11.07 4.01 -26.68
CA SER A 607 11.16 2.92 -27.66
C SER A 607 10.37 1.68 -27.24
N GLN A 608 10.19 1.47 -25.93
CA GLN A 608 9.48 0.33 -25.36
C GLN A 608 7.98 0.25 -25.72
N PHE A 609 7.38 1.35 -26.16
CA PHE A 609 5.97 1.40 -26.59
C PHE A 609 5.78 1.97 -28.00
N SER A 610 6.87 2.13 -28.76
CA SER A 610 6.86 2.86 -30.04
C SER A 610 6.97 1.98 -31.29
N ASP A 611 7.00 0.66 -31.18
CA ASP A 611 7.03 -0.28 -32.33
C ASP A 611 8.06 0.08 -33.43
N ASN A 612 9.33 0.35 -33.07
CA ASN A 612 10.40 0.73 -34.02
C ASN A 612 10.13 1.99 -34.87
N ARG A 613 9.36 2.94 -34.35
CA ARG A 613 9.17 4.28 -34.94
C ARG A 613 10.39 5.18 -34.78
N VAL A 614 10.40 6.28 -35.53
CA VAL A 614 11.27 7.43 -35.22
C VAL A 614 10.68 8.16 -34.02
N ILE A 615 11.49 8.35 -32.98
CA ILE A 615 11.07 8.92 -31.70
C ILE A 615 11.71 10.29 -31.57
N GLY A 616 10.97 11.33 -31.24
CA GLY A 616 11.57 12.65 -31.09
C GLY A 616 10.72 13.61 -30.30
N LYS A 617 11.05 14.90 -30.41
CA LYS A 617 10.37 15.99 -29.71
C LYS A 617 9.81 16.97 -30.74
N SER A 618 8.48 17.00 -30.93
CA SER A 618 7.83 18.02 -31.78
C SER A 618 7.55 19.32 -31.02
N LYS A 619 7.34 19.22 -29.69
CA LYS A 619 7.35 20.33 -28.73
C LYS A 619 8.75 20.39 -28.10
N TYR A 620 9.38 21.56 -27.98
CA TYR A 620 10.73 21.71 -27.41
C TYR A 620 11.07 23.17 -27.07
N PHE A 621 12.09 23.39 -26.25
CA PHE A 621 12.62 24.73 -26.00
C PHE A 621 13.50 25.21 -27.14
N LYS A 622 13.47 26.50 -27.48
CA LYS A 622 14.34 27.12 -28.49
C LYS A 622 14.90 28.44 -27.98
N ALA A 623 16.16 28.70 -28.23
CA ALA A 623 16.78 29.99 -27.95
C ALA A 623 16.70 30.93 -29.15
N ASN A 624 16.45 32.20 -28.88
CA ASN A 624 16.55 33.25 -29.91
C ASN A 624 17.95 33.89 -29.93
N GLU A 625 18.16 34.86 -30.82
CA GLU A 625 19.44 35.56 -30.98
C GLU A 625 19.89 36.29 -29.69
N ALA A 626 18.94 36.70 -28.85
CA ALA A 626 19.21 37.31 -27.54
C ALA A 626 19.47 36.29 -26.42
N ASN A 627 19.49 34.98 -26.73
CA ASN A 627 19.54 33.85 -25.80
C ASN A 627 18.37 33.74 -24.82
N SER A 628 17.22 34.39 -25.08
CA SER A 628 16.01 34.08 -24.33
C SER A 628 15.39 32.80 -24.88
N ILE A 629 14.88 31.97 -23.97
CA ILE A 629 14.34 30.64 -24.28
C ILE A 629 12.81 30.74 -24.40
N GLU A 630 12.26 30.22 -25.49
CA GLU A 630 10.83 30.09 -25.74
C GLU A 630 10.44 28.62 -25.95
N LEU A 631 9.18 28.28 -25.69
CA LEU A 631 8.65 26.94 -25.92
C LEU A 631 7.99 26.87 -27.32
N VAL A 632 8.56 26.07 -28.20
CA VAL A 632 8.02 25.80 -29.54
C VAL A 632 6.77 24.92 -29.41
N LYS A 633 5.70 25.31 -30.11
CA LYS A 633 4.44 24.57 -30.13
C LYS A 633 4.61 23.22 -30.81
N GLY A 634 3.96 22.21 -30.23
CA GLY A 634 3.88 20.84 -30.72
C GLY A 634 3.00 20.02 -29.78
N LYS A 635 2.90 18.72 -30.01
CA LYS A 635 2.15 17.80 -29.15
C LYS A 635 3.08 16.71 -28.62
N ALA A 636 2.99 16.44 -27.32
CA ALA A 636 3.72 15.35 -26.70
C ALA A 636 2.89 14.07 -26.77
N TYR A 637 3.56 12.92 -26.93
CA TYR A 637 2.95 11.59 -26.96
C TYR A 637 1.87 11.41 -28.04
N THR A 638 2.08 12.03 -29.21
CA THR A 638 1.24 11.88 -30.40
C THR A 638 2.01 11.24 -31.54
N LEU A 639 1.27 10.53 -32.41
CA LEU A 639 1.82 9.82 -33.56
C LEU A 639 1.83 10.72 -34.81
N ASN A 640 2.76 10.47 -35.72
CA ASN A 640 2.85 11.13 -37.04
C ASN A 640 2.99 12.66 -36.94
N GLU A 641 3.74 13.13 -35.94
CA GLU A 641 4.19 14.52 -35.86
C GLU A 641 5.44 14.72 -36.73
N THR A 642 5.62 15.91 -37.28
CA THR A 642 6.89 16.27 -37.93
C THR A 642 7.98 16.44 -36.87
N LEU A 643 9.04 15.65 -36.98
CA LEU A 643 10.18 15.65 -36.07
C LEU A 643 11.42 16.15 -36.79
N ASN A 644 12.21 16.99 -36.12
CA ASN A 644 13.52 17.36 -36.63
C ASN A 644 14.55 16.29 -36.27
N LEU A 645 15.44 15.93 -37.21
CA LEU A 645 16.50 14.94 -36.95
C LEU A 645 17.37 15.30 -35.75
N ARG A 646 17.63 16.60 -35.52
CA ARG A 646 18.38 17.12 -34.37
C ARG A 646 17.72 16.84 -33.03
N ALA A 647 16.42 16.52 -33.04
CA ALA A 647 15.60 16.26 -31.86
C ALA A 647 15.04 14.82 -31.86
N SER A 648 15.69 13.88 -32.56
CA SER A 648 15.17 12.53 -32.78
C SER A 648 16.17 11.40 -32.48
N LEU A 649 15.60 10.24 -32.17
CA LEU A 649 16.19 8.92 -32.09
C LEU A 649 15.58 8.07 -33.21
N VAL A 650 16.40 7.68 -34.18
CA VAL A 650 16.00 7.08 -35.45
C VAL A 650 16.46 5.63 -35.50
N PRO A 651 15.60 4.66 -35.89
CA PRO A 651 16.03 3.28 -36.11
C PRO A 651 17.17 3.21 -37.15
N LYS A 652 18.14 2.33 -36.93
CA LYS A 652 19.31 2.13 -37.82
C LYS A 652 18.92 1.99 -39.31
N THR A 653 17.86 1.23 -39.59
CA THR A 653 17.35 0.96 -40.94
C THR A 653 16.83 2.22 -41.63
N VAL A 654 16.13 3.09 -40.89
CA VAL A 654 15.56 4.34 -41.42
C VAL A 654 16.65 5.41 -41.58
N PHE A 655 17.58 5.48 -40.63
CA PHE A 655 18.62 6.50 -40.64
C PHE A 655 19.48 6.42 -41.92
N SER A 656 19.86 5.21 -42.34
CA SER A 656 20.74 5.00 -43.51
C SER A 656 20.14 5.60 -44.80
N SER A 657 18.84 5.41 -45.03
CA SER A 657 18.16 6.03 -46.19
C SER A 657 18.09 7.55 -46.07
N LEU A 658 17.83 8.08 -44.86
CA LEU A 658 17.77 9.53 -44.64
C LEU A 658 19.08 10.24 -44.97
N ILE A 659 20.24 9.63 -44.68
CA ILE A 659 21.54 10.23 -44.96
C ILE A 659 21.93 10.19 -46.43
N GLU A 660 21.52 9.16 -47.15
CA GLU A 660 21.77 9.02 -48.59
C GLU A 660 21.01 10.09 -49.38
N GLU A 661 19.76 10.37 -49.00
CA GLU A 661 18.87 11.29 -49.71
C GLU A 661 19.12 12.77 -49.40
N ASN A 662 19.83 13.09 -48.29
CA ASN A 662 19.94 14.46 -47.79
C ASN A 662 21.38 14.96 -47.71
N SER A 663 21.62 16.17 -48.23
CA SER A 663 22.94 16.82 -48.20
C SER A 663 23.27 17.45 -46.83
N ASN A 664 22.28 17.99 -46.12
CA ASN A 664 22.44 18.72 -44.86
C ASN A 664 21.63 18.10 -43.71
N PHE A 665 22.31 17.58 -42.69
CA PHE A 665 21.71 16.96 -41.49
C PHE A 665 20.87 17.93 -40.65
N GLU A 666 21.26 19.21 -40.61
CA GLU A 666 20.70 20.21 -39.70
C GLU A 666 19.23 20.60 -40.02
N SER A 667 18.77 20.28 -41.23
CA SER A 667 17.46 20.66 -41.76
C SER A 667 16.55 19.47 -42.06
N ILE A 668 16.95 18.24 -41.71
CA ILE A 668 16.16 17.05 -42.00
C ILE A 668 14.93 17.02 -41.07
N GLU A 669 13.76 16.86 -41.69
CA GLU A 669 12.48 16.64 -41.02
C GLU A 669 11.93 15.27 -41.42
N ILE A 670 11.26 14.62 -40.47
CA ILE A 670 10.72 13.26 -40.60
C ILE A 670 9.27 13.33 -40.13
N ASP A 671 8.33 12.95 -40.98
CA ASP A 671 6.88 13.01 -40.70
C ASP A 671 6.17 11.65 -40.85
N VAL A 672 6.87 10.63 -41.35
CA VAL A 672 6.34 9.27 -41.51
C VAL A 672 6.82 8.36 -40.38
N ASN A 673 5.88 7.58 -39.83
CA ASN A 673 6.15 6.56 -38.81
C ASN A 673 6.88 7.15 -37.58
N THR A 674 6.43 8.32 -37.15
CA THR A 674 7.01 9.06 -36.03
C THR A 674 6.16 8.99 -34.77
N ILE A 675 6.80 9.26 -33.63
CA ILE A 675 6.15 9.52 -32.35
C ILE A 675 6.88 10.66 -31.62
N SER A 676 6.11 11.68 -31.23
CA SER A 676 6.60 12.76 -30.39
C SER A 676 6.51 12.36 -28.92
N THR A 677 7.48 12.78 -28.10
CA THR A 677 7.58 12.47 -26.67
C THR A 677 7.49 13.76 -25.83
N ASP A 678 7.95 13.73 -24.57
CA ASP A 678 8.07 14.94 -23.76
C ASP A 678 8.98 15.99 -24.43
N TYR A 679 8.99 17.21 -23.91
CA TYR A 679 9.71 18.34 -24.50
C TYR A 679 10.86 18.87 -23.63
N PHE A 680 11.22 18.14 -22.57
CA PHE A 680 12.31 18.48 -21.67
C PHE A 680 13.64 17.94 -22.19
N SER A 681 14.73 18.34 -21.51
CA SER A 681 16.09 17.87 -21.80
C SER A 681 16.62 18.26 -23.19
N TYR A 682 16.00 19.17 -23.92
CA TYR A 682 16.46 19.62 -25.24
C TYR A 682 16.14 21.11 -25.46
N CYS A 683 17.13 21.88 -25.90
CA CYS A 683 16.95 23.26 -26.32
C CYS A 683 17.63 23.51 -27.66
N LYS A 684 16.82 23.85 -28.68
CA LYS A 684 17.28 24.14 -30.03
C LYS A 684 17.94 25.52 -30.10
N ASP A 685 19.01 25.62 -30.88
CA ASP A 685 19.80 26.82 -31.14
C ASP A 685 20.43 27.45 -29.87
N TYR A 686 20.62 26.66 -28.81
CA TYR A 686 21.34 27.03 -27.59
C TYR A 686 22.65 26.25 -27.46
N ASN A 687 23.79 26.88 -27.76
CA ASN A 687 25.09 26.19 -27.80
C ASN A 687 26.01 26.45 -26.60
N LYS A 688 25.49 27.06 -25.52
CA LYS A 688 26.25 27.36 -24.31
C LYS A 688 26.17 26.21 -23.30
N PHE A 689 27.15 26.16 -22.39
CA PHE A 689 27.27 25.10 -21.38
C PHE A 689 26.51 25.39 -20.08
N ASP A 690 25.96 26.60 -19.92
CA ASP A 690 25.32 27.12 -18.70
C ASP A 690 23.79 26.96 -18.69
N PHE A 691 23.22 26.23 -19.66
CA PHE A 691 21.78 25.96 -19.67
C PHE A 691 21.37 25.23 -18.39
N LYS A 692 20.42 25.81 -17.65
CA LYS A 692 19.75 25.11 -16.55
C LYS A 692 18.73 24.15 -17.16
N GLU A 693 19.03 22.85 -17.11
CA GLU A 693 18.15 21.79 -17.65
C GLU A 693 16.71 21.88 -17.12
N ILE A 694 16.56 22.35 -15.90
CA ILE A 694 15.29 22.57 -15.22
C ILE A 694 15.09 24.09 -15.04
N PRO A 695 14.02 24.67 -15.62
CA PRO A 695 13.65 26.06 -15.39
C PRO A 695 13.50 26.40 -13.90
N LEU A 696 13.81 27.64 -13.51
CA LEU A 696 13.80 28.06 -12.11
C LEU A 696 12.42 27.88 -11.45
N GLU A 697 11.34 28.06 -12.22
CA GLU A 697 9.96 27.81 -11.78
C GLU A 697 9.68 26.36 -11.39
N LEU A 698 10.51 25.40 -11.84
CA LEU A 698 10.42 23.98 -11.49
C LEU A 698 11.40 23.58 -10.37
N SER A 699 12.09 24.54 -9.76
CA SER A 699 13.13 24.26 -8.76
C SER A 699 12.62 23.44 -7.56
N PHE A 700 11.35 23.59 -7.19
CA PHE A 700 10.72 22.79 -6.13
C PHE A 700 10.60 21.30 -6.47
N LEU A 701 10.62 20.92 -7.75
CA LEU A 701 10.60 19.53 -8.21
C LEU A 701 12.01 18.92 -8.37
N LYS A 702 13.07 19.73 -8.24
CA LYS A 702 14.45 19.26 -8.51
C LYS A 702 14.91 18.13 -7.59
N ASN A 703 14.47 18.17 -6.33
CA ASN A 703 14.85 17.19 -5.30
C ASN A 703 13.65 16.38 -4.81
N ILE A 704 12.63 16.22 -5.66
CA ILE A 704 11.46 15.42 -5.31
C ILE A 704 11.87 13.97 -5.04
N ASP A 705 11.28 13.35 -4.01
CA ASP A 705 11.53 11.95 -3.73
C ASP A 705 10.88 11.09 -4.84
N THR A 706 11.69 10.28 -5.52
CA THR A 706 11.24 9.40 -6.61
C THR A 706 11.03 7.95 -6.16
N GLY A 707 11.12 7.70 -4.86
CA GLY A 707 10.99 6.39 -4.24
C GLY A 707 12.25 5.52 -4.37
N LEU A 708 12.23 4.38 -3.69
CA LEU A 708 13.26 3.34 -3.73
C LEU A 708 13.31 2.65 -5.08
N ARG A 709 14.50 2.22 -5.49
CA ARG A 709 14.66 1.46 -6.72
C ARG A 709 14.26 0.00 -6.52
N ILE A 710 13.85 -0.67 -7.59
CA ILE A 710 13.56 -2.10 -7.54
C ILE A 710 14.76 -2.91 -7.02
N GLU A 711 15.99 -2.50 -7.31
CA GLU A 711 17.19 -3.16 -6.79
C GLU A 711 17.34 -3.06 -5.27
N ASP A 712 16.80 -2.01 -4.64
CA ASP A 712 16.87 -1.85 -3.18
C ASP A 712 15.99 -2.92 -2.48
N PHE A 713 14.81 -3.22 -3.03
CA PHE A 713 13.98 -4.33 -2.57
C PHE A 713 14.61 -5.69 -2.87
N ASN A 714 15.21 -5.87 -4.05
CA ASN A 714 15.90 -7.11 -4.42
C ASN A 714 17.11 -7.42 -3.50
N ARG A 715 17.69 -6.42 -2.82
CA ARG A 715 18.72 -6.66 -1.79
C ARG A 715 18.13 -7.22 -0.51
N LEU A 716 16.91 -6.83 -0.17
CA LEU A 716 16.23 -7.23 1.07
C LEU A 716 15.68 -8.67 0.99
N GLU A 717 15.20 -9.12 -0.16
CA GLU A 717 14.71 -10.50 -0.34
C GLU A 717 15.78 -11.57 -0.05
N ASN A 718 17.07 -11.24 -0.20
CA ASN A 718 18.18 -12.17 0.03
C ASN A 718 18.58 -12.33 1.51
N LYS A 719 17.99 -11.55 2.42
CA LYS A 719 18.25 -11.71 3.85
C LYS A 719 17.61 -13.01 4.36
N LYS A 720 18.31 -13.64 5.31
CA LYS A 720 17.80 -14.83 6.01
C LYS A 720 16.70 -14.43 6.98
N ALA A 721 15.73 -15.33 7.16
CA ALA A 721 14.71 -15.18 8.18
C ALA A 721 15.31 -15.30 9.59
N GLU A 722 14.91 -14.43 10.51
CA GLU A 722 15.27 -14.52 11.93
C GLU A 722 14.04 -15.02 12.73
N LEU A 723 14.24 -15.96 13.66
CA LEU A 723 13.17 -16.40 14.56
C LEU A 723 13.06 -15.41 15.72
N GLU A 724 11.85 -14.92 15.99
CA GLU A 724 11.58 -14.05 17.14
C GLU A 724 11.28 -14.88 18.41
N ASP A 725 11.75 -14.38 19.56
CA ASP A 725 11.44 -14.95 20.88
C ASP A 725 9.98 -14.67 21.29
N GLU A 726 9.23 -15.73 21.58
CA GLU A 726 7.81 -15.68 21.99
C GLU A 726 7.62 -15.71 23.52
N ASP A 727 8.68 -15.41 24.29
CA ASP A 727 8.81 -15.74 25.72
C ASP A 727 7.73 -15.16 26.65
N ASN A 728 6.97 -14.16 26.21
CA ASN A 728 6.00 -13.44 27.05
C ASN A 728 4.52 -13.74 26.76
N ILE A 729 4.21 -14.61 25.79
CA ILE A 729 2.81 -14.94 25.45
C ILE A 729 2.42 -16.26 26.11
N ARG A 730 1.36 -16.23 26.93
CA ARG A 730 0.79 -17.44 27.50
C ARG A 730 0.33 -18.39 26.40
N PHE A 731 0.55 -19.69 26.57
CA PHE A 731 0.15 -20.70 25.60
C PHE A 731 -0.41 -21.97 26.25
N ILE A 732 -1.16 -22.74 25.47
CA ILE A 732 -1.50 -24.13 25.73
C ILE A 732 -0.51 -24.98 24.94
N SER A 733 0.28 -25.78 25.63
CA SER A 733 1.31 -26.64 25.02
C SER A 733 0.69 -27.75 24.17
N SER A 734 1.46 -28.29 23.21
CA SER A 734 1.08 -29.51 22.48
C SER A 734 0.78 -30.69 23.39
N GLN A 735 1.48 -30.82 24.52
CA GLN A 735 1.24 -31.90 25.50
C GLN A 735 -0.15 -31.74 26.15
N GLU A 736 -0.46 -30.55 26.68
CA GLU A 736 -1.78 -30.26 27.25
C GLU A 736 -2.89 -30.47 26.22
N LEU A 737 -2.69 -30.00 24.98
CA LEU A 737 -3.63 -30.22 23.89
C LEU A 737 -3.85 -31.70 23.61
N TYR A 738 -2.77 -32.49 23.52
CA TYR A 738 -2.86 -33.92 23.26
C TYR A 738 -3.64 -34.65 24.35
N ASP A 739 -3.46 -34.27 25.62
CA ASP A 739 -4.16 -34.87 26.75
C ASP A 739 -5.65 -34.51 26.81
N TYR A 740 -6.07 -33.41 26.18
CA TYR A 740 -7.49 -33.08 26.04
C TYR A 740 -8.23 -33.98 25.05
N PHE A 741 -7.56 -34.58 24.06
CA PHE A 741 -8.20 -35.34 22.99
C PHE A 741 -8.25 -36.86 23.27
N PRO A 742 -9.30 -37.56 22.80
CA PRO A 742 -9.36 -39.02 22.94
C PRO A 742 -8.26 -39.68 22.08
N LYS A 743 -7.59 -40.67 22.67
CA LYS A 743 -6.40 -41.37 22.10
C LYS A 743 -6.75 -42.56 21.20
N SER A 744 -8.02 -42.73 20.81
CA SER A 744 -8.53 -43.90 20.08
C SER A 744 -8.22 -43.85 18.57
N GLU A 745 -7.94 -45.02 17.98
CA GLU A 745 -7.76 -45.20 16.53
C GLU A 745 -9.02 -44.80 15.75
N ASN A 746 -8.95 -43.68 15.03
CA ASN A 746 -9.94 -43.31 14.03
C ASN A 746 -9.49 -43.86 12.66
N LYS A 747 -10.41 -44.42 11.87
CA LYS A 747 -10.08 -44.94 10.53
C LYS A 747 -9.71 -43.83 9.53
N ASP A 748 -10.22 -42.61 9.76
CA ASP A 748 -10.10 -41.49 8.83
C ASP A 748 -8.85 -40.63 9.10
N PHE A 749 -8.31 -40.64 10.32
CA PHE A 749 -7.12 -39.88 10.70
C PHE A 749 -6.43 -40.46 11.94
N SER A 750 -5.16 -40.11 12.14
CA SER A 750 -4.38 -40.48 13.33
C SER A 750 -3.78 -39.25 14.01
N LEU A 751 -3.67 -39.29 15.35
CA LEU A 751 -2.93 -38.32 16.17
C LEU A 751 -1.81 -39.05 16.89
N ASP A 752 -0.58 -38.55 16.74
CA ASP A 752 0.58 -39.02 17.46
C ASP A 752 1.30 -37.86 18.13
N TYR A 753 1.86 -38.08 19.32
CA TYR A 753 2.64 -37.08 20.03
C TYR A 753 4.12 -37.47 20.04
N SER A 754 4.94 -36.66 19.37
CA SER A 754 6.40 -36.84 19.35
C SER A 754 7.12 -35.50 19.23
N ASN A 755 8.34 -35.42 19.75
CA ASN A 755 9.20 -34.22 19.68
C ASN A 755 8.51 -32.91 20.13
N GLN A 756 7.73 -32.97 21.22
CA GLN A 756 6.97 -31.82 21.73
C GLN A 756 5.93 -31.25 20.75
N SER A 757 5.35 -32.10 19.90
CA SER A 757 4.35 -31.70 18.91
C SER A 757 3.33 -32.81 18.65
N ILE A 758 2.14 -32.46 18.15
CA ILE A 758 1.10 -33.42 17.76
C ILE A 758 1.14 -33.58 16.24
N SER A 759 1.53 -34.74 15.73
CA SER A 759 1.44 -35.09 14.31
C SER A 759 0.02 -35.58 14.01
N ILE A 760 -0.59 -35.03 12.95
CA ILE A 760 -1.90 -35.44 12.46
C ILE A 760 -1.77 -35.90 11.02
N ILE A 761 -2.24 -37.10 10.72
CA ILE A 761 -2.30 -37.65 9.37
C ILE A 761 -3.75 -37.98 9.05
N SER A 762 -4.27 -37.40 7.98
CA SER A 762 -5.65 -37.59 7.50
C SER A 762 -5.66 -38.36 6.20
N ASN A 763 -6.47 -39.40 6.13
CA ASN A 763 -6.76 -40.21 4.94
C ASN A 763 -8.16 -39.92 4.37
N LEU A 764 -8.79 -38.81 4.79
CA LEU A 764 -10.08 -38.39 4.27
C LEU A 764 -10.02 -38.14 2.76
N GLU A 765 -11.11 -38.43 2.05
CA GLU A 765 -11.24 -38.03 0.65
C GLU A 765 -11.20 -36.50 0.50
N SER A 766 -10.70 -36.04 -0.65
CA SER A 766 -10.73 -34.63 -1.03
C SER A 766 -12.17 -34.09 -0.95
N ASN A 767 -12.38 -33.07 -0.13
CA ASN A 767 -13.67 -32.44 0.24
C ASN A 767 -14.48 -33.04 1.40
N LYS A 768 -13.99 -34.10 2.07
CA LYS A 768 -14.60 -34.58 3.33
C LYS A 768 -13.97 -33.87 4.53
N HIS A 769 -14.73 -33.78 5.62
CA HIS A 769 -14.20 -33.30 6.90
C HIS A 769 -14.79 -34.04 8.07
N THR A 770 -14.05 -34.05 9.18
CA THR A 770 -14.48 -34.66 10.44
C THR A 770 -14.08 -33.77 11.61
N TYR A 771 -14.74 -33.98 12.75
CA TYR A 771 -14.45 -33.25 13.99
C TYR A 771 -13.92 -34.20 15.05
N HIS A 772 -12.87 -33.79 15.75
CA HIS A 772 -12.28 -34.47 16.89
C HIS A 772 -12.38 -33.55 18.11
N TYR A 773 -13.33 -33.81 19.01
CA TYR A 773 -13.56 -32.97 20.19
C TYR A 773 -12.81 -33.50 21.42
N ALA A 774 -12.49 -32.60 22.35
CA ALA A 774 -11.89 -32.95 23.63
C ALA A 774 -12.81 -33.84 24.47
N ILE A 775 -12.20 -34.65 25.35
CA ILE A 775 -12.86 -35.65 26.21
C ILE A 775 -13.88 -34.99 27.15
N ALA A 776 -13.57 -33.79 27.65
CA ALA A 776 -14.45 -33.03 28.54
C ALA A 776 -14.36 -31.52 28.29
N PRO A 777 -15.42 -30.74 28.57
CA PRO A 777 -15.36 -29.29 28.58
C PRO A 777 -14.45 -28.75 29.69
N ILE A 778 -13.65 -27.73 29.37
CA ILE A 778 -12.69 -27.06 30.25
C ILE A 778 -13.39 -25.87 30.91
N ASN A 779 -13.16 -25.62 32.21
CA ASN A 779 -13.70 -24.43 32.85
C ASN A 779 -13.00 -23.18 32.28
N ILE A 780 -13.77 -22.15 31.92
CA ILE A 780 -13.21 -20.95 31.27
C ILE A 780 -12.13 -20.24 32.14
N SER A 781 -12.26 -20.32 33.46
CA SER A 781 -11.28 -19.75 34.40
C SER A 781 -9.92 -20.47 34.39
N GLU A 782 -9.88 -21.77 34.04
CA GLU A 782 -8.63 -22.53 33.90
C GLU A 782 -7.81 -22.08 32.68
N LEU A 783 -8.50 -21.51 31.68
CA LEU A 783 -7.89 -20.91 30.49
C LEU A 783 -7.56 -19.42 30.68
N PHE A 784 -7.95 -18.81 31.81
CA PHE A 784 -7.74 -17.40 32.13
C PHE A 784 -8.38 -16.48 31.07
N ILE A 785 -9.52 -16.92 30.53
CA ILE A 785 -10.34 -16.18 29.59
C ILE A 785 -11.49 -15.53 30.38
N GLU A 786 -11.74 -14.25 30.16
CA GLU A 786 -12.83 -13.52 30.82
C GLU A 786 -14.17 -13.67 30.06
N PRO A 787 -15.26 -14.11 30.71
CA PRO A 787 -16.60 -14.10 30.11
C PRO A 787 -17.04 -12.69 29.70
N GLY A 788 -17.69 -12.55 28.54
CA GLY A 788 -18.14 -11.26 28.01
C GLY A 788 -17.03 -10.38 27.42
N GLY A 789 -15.78 -10.84 27.48
CA GLY A 789 -14.61 -10.15 26.92
C GLY A 789 -14.23 -10.59 25.51
N LYS A 790 -13.07 -10.10 25.06
CA LYS A 790 -12.44 -10.51 23.79
C LYS A 790 -11.15 -11.28 24.07
N GLN A 791 -11.02 -12.48 23.52
CA GLN A 791 -9.82 -13.30 23.66
C GLN A 791 -9.01 -13.31 22.36
N LYS A 792 -7.76 -12.88 22.43
CA LYS A 792 -6.81 -12.99 21.32
C LYS A 792 -6.20 -14.39 21.29
N ILE A 793 -6.17 -15.04 20.13
CA ILE A 793 -5.64 -16.40 19.96
C ILE A 793 -4.80 -16.50 18.68
N TYR A 794 -3.76 -17.33 18.72
CA TYR A 794 -3.01 -17.80 17.55
C TYR A 794 -2.83 -19.33 17.61
N PHE A 795 -3.23 -20.03 16.55
CA PHE A 795 -3.07 -21.48 16.43
C PHE A 795 -1.78 -21.82 15.67
N ASP A 796 -0.75 -22.27 16.37
CA ASP A 796 0.55 -22.60 15.81
C ASP A 796 0.57 -24.05 15.30
N ILE A 797 0.57 -24.18 13.97
CA ILE A 797 0.49 -25.44 13.25
C ILE A 797 1.39 -25.39 12.01
N GLY A 798 2.01 -26.51 11.66
CA GLY A 798 2.69 -26.73 10.39
C GLY A 798 1.73 -26.85 9.20
N ILE A 799 2.29 -26.70 7.99
CA ILE A 799 1.57 -26.77 6.72
C ILE A 799 1.37 -28.20 6.23
N GLY A 800 0.38 -28.42 5.36
CA GLY A 800 0.15 -29.71 4.67
C GLY A 800 -1.17 -30.40 4.98
N LEU A 801 -2.02 -29.84 5.86
CA LEU A 801 -3.37 -30.31 6.13
C LEU A 801 -4.27 -29.12 6.50
N ASN A 802 -5.47 -29.05 5.94
CA ASN A 802 -6.45 -28.02 6.29
C ASN A 802 -7.06 -28.36 7.66
N LEU A 803 -6.48 -27.79 8.71
CA LEU A 803 -6.88 -27.99 10.09
C LEU A 803 -7.39 -26.69 10.71
N GLN A 804 -8.56 -26.76 11.33
CA GLN A 804 -9.14 -25.65 12.08
C GLN A 804 -9.33 -26.03 13.55
N PHE A 805 -9.20 -25.06 14.43
CA PHE A 805 -9.45 -25.24 15.85
C PHE A 805 -10.81 -24.66 16.23
N VAL A 806 -11.61 -25.43 16.96
CA VAL A 806 -13.01 -25.14 17.28
C VAL A 806 -13.14 -24.84 18.76
N PHE A 807 -13.74 -23.70 19.10
CA PHE A 807 -14.13 -23.32 20.45
C PHE A 807 -15.64 -23.36 20.55
N LYS A 808 -16.20 -24.28 21.33
CA LYS A 808 -17.64 -24.36 21.62
C LYS A 808 -17.90 -23.82 23.01
N TYR A 809 -18.68 -22.75 23.11
CA TYR A 809 -18.98 -22.06 24.36
C TYR A 809 -20.23 -22.66 25.01
N LEU A 810 -20.13 -23.00 26.30
CA LEU A 810 -21.18 -23.67 27.04
C LEU A 810 -21.57 -22.88 28.31
N ASP A 811 -22.85 -22.92 28.66
CA ASP A 811 -23.37 -22.32 29.90
C ASP A 811 -22.99 -23.14 31.14
N TYR A 812 -23.39 -22.68 32.34
CA TYR A 812 -23.12 -23.39 33.60
C TYR A 812 -23.77 -24.79 33.69
N LYS A 813 -24.80 -25.05 32.87
CA LYS A 813 -25.47 -26.36 32.73
C LYS A 813 -24.84 -27.21 31.61
N LYS A 814 -23.78 -26.73 30.96
CA LYS A 814 -23.11 -27.34 29.80
C LYS A 814 -23.96 -27.38 28.51
N ASN A 815 -24.99 -26.54 28.39
CA ASN A 815 -25.70 -26.36 27.12
C ASN A 815 -24.88 -25.52 26.15
N ASN A 816 -25.01 -25.79 24.86
CA ASN A 816 -24.33 -25.02 23.81
C ASN A 816 -24.90 -23.60 23.68
N ILE A 817 -24.05 -22.59 23.79
CA ILE A 817 -24.40 -21.19 23.54
C ILE A 817 -24.11 -20.84 22.08
N SER A 818 -22.85 -20.97 21.69
CA SER A 818 -22.35 -20.64 20.35
C SER A 818 -20.98 -21.30 20.13
N HIS A 819 -20.37 -21.08 18.96
CA HIS A 819 -19.02 -21.57 18.67
C HIS A 819 -18.23 -20.56 17.85
N SER A 820 -16.91 -20.69 17.90
CA SER A 820 -15.98 -20.01 17.01
C SER A 820 -14.99 -21.01 16.43
N MET A 821 -14.57 -20.78 15.19
CA MET A 821 -13.54 -21.58 14.53
C MET A 821 -12.38 -20.68 14.14
N ILE A 822 -11.16 -21.11 14.42
CA ILE A 822 -9.95 -20.38 14.04
C ILE A 822 -9.12 -21.22 13.08
N TYR A 823 -8.49 -20.53 12.13
CA TYR A 823 -7.59 -21.15 11.15
C TYR A 823 -6.18 -21.21 11.71
N GLY A 824 -5.41 -22.21 11.27
CA GLY A 824 -3.99 -22.29 11.54
C GLY A 824 -3.24 -21.04 11.10
N MET A 825 -2.18 -20.71 11.84
CA MET A 825 -1.22 -19.65 11.52
C MET A 825 -1.80 -18.23 11.42
N LYS A 826 -3.00 -18.00 11.97
CA LYS A 826 -3.72 -16.72 11.87
C LYS A 826 -4.08 -16.15 13.24
N ASN A 827 -3.73 -14.88 13.47
CA ASN A 827 -4.20 -14.12 14.61
C ASN A 827 -5.72 -13.93 14.53
N THR A 828 -6.44 -14.40 15.55
CA THR A 828 -7.90 -14.29 15.62
C THR A 828 -8.32 -13.77 16.99
N THR A 829 -9.18 -12.76 17.00
CA THR A 829 -9.86 -12.29 18.23
C THR A 829 -11.23 -12.95 18.30
N LEU A 830 -11.50 -13.65 19.39
CA LEU A 830 -12.77 -14.30 19.69
C LEU A 830 -13.61 -13.43 20.62
N ASP A 831 -14.88 -13.23 20.28
CA ASP A 831 -15.87 -12.64 21.18
C ASP A 831 -16.43 -13.74 22.10
N ILE A 832 -16.21 -13.60 23.40
CA ILE A 832 -16.60 -14.61 24.39
C ILE A 832 -17.99 -14.25 24.93
N PRO A 833 -18.99 -15.15 24.84
CA PRO A 833 -20.32 -14.89 25.40
C PRO A 833 -20.27 -14.60 26.91
N SER A 834 -21.07 -13.64 27.39
CA SER A 834 -21.13 -13.27 28.83
C SER A 834 -21.48 -14.45 29.74
N ASP A 835 -22.32 -15.36 29.26
CA ASP A 835 -22.85 -16.47 30.05
C ASP A 835 -21.99 -17.75 29.95
N CYS A 836 -20.85 -17.67 29.26
CA CYS A 836 -19.94 -18.78 29.05
C CYS A 836 -19.26 -19.19 30.36
N HIS A 837 -19.42 -20.45 30.77
CA HIS A 837 -18.77 -21.04 31.94
C HIS A 837 -17.78 -22.16 31.58
N TYR A 838 -18.04 -22.88 30.47
CA TYR A 838 -17.16 -23.95 29.99
C TYR A 838 -16.87 -23.80 28.50
N ILE A 839 -15.69 -24.25 28.08
CA ILE A 839 -15.26 -24.29 26.69
C ILE A 839 -14.97 -25.74 26.30
N SER A 840 -15.63 -26.24 25.26
CA SER A 840 -15.26 -27.51 24.62
C SER A 840 -14.44 -27.21 23.37
N ILE A 841 -13.19 -27.66 23.38
CA ILE A 841 -12.25 -27.49 22.27
C ILE A 841 -12.32 -28.67 21.29
N GLY A 842 -12.08 -28.43 20.00
CA GLY A 842 -12.12 -29.44 18.95
C GLY A 842 -11.18 -29.14 17.79
N LEU A 843 -10.83 -30.17 17.02
CA LEU A 843 -10.15 -30.07 15.74
C LEU A 843 -11.15 -30.38 14.63
N ARG A 844 -11.18 -29.56 13.58
CA ARG A 844 -11.87 -29.87 12.32
C ARG A 844 -10.83 -30.19 11.27
N ILE A 845 -10.77 -31.45 10.87
CA ILE A 845 -9.82 -32.00 9.89
C ILE A 845 -10.53 -32.05 8.54
N TYR A 846 -9.98 -31.42 7.51
CA TYR A 846 -10.58 -31.35 6.17
C TYR A 846 -9.62 -31.91 5.11
N GLY A 847 -10.08 -32.92 4.37
CA GLY A 847 -9.33 -33.57 3.29
C GLY A 847 -8.15 -34.42 3.76
N PRO A 848 -7.42 -35.01 2.80
CA PRO A 848 -6.21 -35.78 3.10
C PRO A 848 -5.05 -34.83 3.41
N GLY A 849 -4.02 -35.33 4.10
CA GLY A 849 -2.78 -34.60 4.31
C GLY A 849 -2.17 -34.82 5.69
N LYS A 850 -1.09 -34.10 5.96
CA LYS A 850 -0.36 -34.16 7.24
C LYS A 850 -0.03 -32.77 7.74
N ALA A 851 -0.24 -32.54 9.04
CA ALA A 851 0.22 -31.34 9.72
C ALA A 851 0.72 -31.66 11.12
N VAL A 852 1.43 -30.70 11.72
CA VAL A 852 1.96 -30.80 13.08
C VAL A 852 1.41 -29.65 13.91
N ILE A 853 0.75 -29.91 15.02
CA ILE A 853 0.34 -28.88 15.98
C ILE A 853 1.47 -28.65 16.98
N ASN A 854 1.91 -27.39 17.10
CA ASN A 854 2.96 -26.99 18.03
C ASN A 854 2.36 -26.52 19.36
N LYS A 855 1.42 -25.56 19.31
CA LYS A 855 0.79 -24.94 20.50
C LYS A 855 -0.39 -24.03 20.12
N ILE A 856 -1.11 -23.55 21.12
CA ILE A 856 -2.07 -22.43 20.97
C ILE A 856 -1.61 -21.28 21.85
N LEU A 857 -1.33 -20.12 21.25
CA LEU A 857 -1.04 -18.91 22.01
C LEU A 857 -2.36 -18.26 22.44
N LEU A 858 -2.49 -17.93 23.72
CA LEU A 858 -3.59 -17.14 24.31
C LEU A 858 -3.27 -15.64 24.21
N GLY A 859 -2.85 -15.25 23.01
CA GLY A 859 -2.52 -13.90 22.61
C GLY A 859 -2.37 -13.86 21.09
N HIS A 860 -2.20 -12.66 20.53
CA HIS A 860 -1.76 -12.56 19.14
C HIS A 860 -0.26 -12.78 19.06
N LYS A 861 0.19 -13.59 18.10
CA LYS A 861 1.58 -13.63 17.69
C LYS A 861 1.92 -12.26 17.11
N ILE A 862 2.94 -11.59 17.67
CA ILE A 862 3.47 -10.38 17.04
C ILE A 862 4.17 -10.86 15.77
N ILE A 863 3.68 -10.38 14.62
CA ILE A 863 4.29 -10.61 13.31
C ILE A 863 4.63 -9.22 12.83
N ASP A 864 5.72 -8.70 13.39
CA ASP A 864 6.34 -7.49 12.87
C ASP A 864 7.09 -7.86 11.58
N PRO A 865 7.16 -6.96 10.59
CA PRO A 865 7.92 -7.26 9.39
C PRO A 865 9.39 -7.53 9.74
N ALA A 866 10.03 -8.39 8.97
CA ALA A 866 11.47 -8.69 9.09
C ALA A 866 12.32 -7.42 9.07
N PHE A 867 11.92 -6.49 8.21
CA PHE A 867 12.59 -5.23 7.94
C PHE A 867 11.56 -4.12 8.00
N VAL A 868 11.92 -2.99 8.60
CA VAL A 868 11.20 -1.74 8.45
C VAL A 868 12.03 -0.89 7.48
N ILE A 869 11.52 -0.69 6.27
CA ILE A 869 12.24 -0.12 5.14
C ILE A 869 12.03 1.39 5.11
N THR A 870 13.09 2.16 4.87
CA THR A 870 13.00 3.59 4.56
C THR A 870 14.08 4.01 3.57
N ASN A 871 13.80 5.07 2.79
CA ASN A 871 14.79 5.73 1.94
C ASN A 871 15.40 6.98 2.59
N LYS A 872 14.96 7.34 3.81
CA LYS A 872 15.42 8.53 4.53
C LYS A 872 16.74 8.24 5.23
N GLN A 873 17.61 9.24 5.26
CA GLN A 873 18.91 9.15 5.91
C GLN A 873 18.90 9.67 7.35
N TYR A 874 17.79 10.26 7.79
CA TYR A 874 17.65 10.85 9.12
C TYR A 874 16.44 10.24 9.80
N LEU A 875 16.60 9.87 11.07
CA LEU A 875 15.56 9.27 11.90
C LEU A 875 15.25 10.21 13.06
N LEU A 876 13.98 10.54 13.29
CA LEU A 876 13.54 11.21 14.51
C LEU A 876 12.76 10.25 15.38
N VAL A 877 13.21 10.03 16.62
CA VAL A 877 12.53 9.19 17.61
C VAL A 877 11.85 10.08 18.64
N THR A 878 10.58 9.79 18.93
CA THR A 878 9.79 10.54 19.91
C THR A 878 8.74 9.66 20.58
N ASN A 879 8.27 10.07 21.76
CA ASN A 879 7.21 9.38 22.49
C ASN A 879 5.82 9.63 21.89
N HIS A 880 5.61 10.77 21.25
CA HIS A 880 4.33 11.21 20.69
C HIS A 880 4.56 12.04 19.42
N TYR A 881 3.60 11.99 18.50
CA TYR A 881 3.61 12.77 17.26
C TYR A 881 2.17 13.04 16.81
N PRO A 882 1.87 14.18 16.16
CA PRO A 882 0.50 14.52 15.77
C PRO A 882 -0.02 13.63 14.63
N SER A 883 -1.34 13.61 14.47
CA SER A 883 -2.06 12.96 13.38
C SER A 883 -3.32 13.76 13.04
N TYR A 884 -3.99 13.49 11.92
CA TYR A 884 -5.20 14.24 11.54
C TYR A 884 -6.36 14.09 12.54
N ASP A 885 -6.37 13.01 13.33
CA ASP A 885 -7.35 12.79 14.41
C ASP A 885 -6.85 13.31 15.79
N ASP A 886 -5.58 13.70 15.91
CA ASP A 886 -4.95 14.14 17.17
C ASP A 886 -3.79 15.13 16.91
N LEU A 887 -4.14 16.42 16.79
CA LEU A 887 -3.25 17.49 16.32
C LEU A 887 -2.25 18.00 17.38
N TYR A 888 -2.53 17.80 18.68
CA TYR A 888 -1.83 18.54 19.75
C TYR A 888 -0.63 17.80 20.36
N LYS A 889 -0.45 16.52 20.05
CA LYS A 889 0.67 15.72 20.57
C LYS A 889 1.99 16.08 19.89
N ASN A 890 2.86 16.82 20.58
CA ASN A 890 4.20 17.20 20.08
C ASN A 890 4.17 17.96 18.73
N GLY A 891 3.15 18.80 18.47
CA GLY A 891 3.04 19.56 17.21
C GLY A 891 4.25 20.46 16.90
N PHE A 892 4.96 20.92 17.92
CA PHE A 892 6.21 21.68 17.78
C PHE A 892 7.39 20.84 17.24
N VAL A 893 7.36 19.51 17.41
CA VAL A 893 8.33 18.59 16.79
C VAL A 893 8.00 18.45 15.32
N HIS A 894 6.71 18.37 14.98
CA HIS A 894 6.26 18.32 13.60
C HIS A 894 6.62 19.59 12.80
N SER A 895 6.47 20.79 13.39
CA SER A 895 6.87 22.04 12.72
C SER A 895 8.36 22.08 12.37
N ARG A 896 9.23 21.55 13.25
CA ARG A 896 10.65 21.37 12.97
C ARG A 896 10.89 20.42 11.82
N VAL A 897 10.30 19.23 11.86
CA VAL A 897 10.45 18.21 10.79
C VAL A 897 10.02 18.75 9.43
N ARG A 898 8.91 19.49 9.36
CA ARG A 898 8.51 20.17 8.11
C ARG A 898 9.54 21.21 7.66
N SER A 899 10.05 22.02 8.58
CA SER A 899 11.07 23.02 8.27
C SER A 899 12.38 22.37 7.79
N TYR A 900 12.75 21.20 8.33
CA TYR A 900 13.88 20.40 7.84
C TYR A 900 13.64 19.96 6.39
N LYS A 901 12.44 19.43 6.09
CA LYS A 901 12.08 18.98 4.74
C LYS A 901 12.09 20.13 3.73
N GLU A 902 11.58 21.31 4.10
CA GLU A 902 11.64 22.55 3.29
C GLU A 902 13.09 22.96 2.94
N GLN A 903 14.06 22.61 3.79
CA GLN A 903 15.50 22.84 3.56
C GLN A 903 16.25 21.61 3.03
N GLY A 904 15.52 20.60 2.54
CA GLY A 904 16.10 19.41 1.89
C GLY A 904 16.62 18.34 2.85
N ILE A 905 16.19 18.37 4.13
CA ILE A 905 16.46 17.33 5.12
C ILE A 905 15.17 16.58 5.41
N ASP A 906 14.97 15.48 4.69
CA ASP A 906 13.81 14.63 4.86
C ASP A 906 14.05 13.59 5.96
N VAL A 907 13.08 13.45 6.86
CA VAL A 907 13.22 12.72 8.12
C VAL A 907 12.13 11.66 8.22
N GLU A 908 12.52 10.42 8.51
CA GLU A 908 11.57 9.40 8.93
C GLU A 908 11.27 9.60 10.42
N VAL A 909 9.98 9.71 10.78
CA VAL A 909 9.58 9.85 12.18
C VAL A 909 9.19 8.50 12.75
N PHE A 910 9.78 8.14 13.89
CA PHE A 910 9.46 6.95 14.65
C PHE A 910 8.85 7.34 16.01
N ARG A 911 7.57 7.01 16.18
CA ARG A 911 6.83 7.15 17.44
C ARG A 911 6.94 5.86 18.24
N LEU A 912 7.78 5.85 19.27
CA LEU A 912 7.99 4.67 20.11
C LEU A 912 6.80 4.44 21.04
N ARG A 913 6.22 3.23 20.94
CA ARG A 913 5.07 2.80 21.74
C ARG A 913 5.31 1.39 22.24
N LYS A 914 5.26 1.23 23.57
CA LYS A 914 5.48 -0.06 24.21
C LYS A 914 4.41 -1.04 23.74
N ASP A 915 4.83 -2.25 23.36
CA ASP A 915 3.97 -3.38 22.99
C ASP A 915 2.99 -3.12 21.82
N GLU A 916 3.24 -2.07 21.02
CA GLU A 916 2.41 -1.74 19.84
C GLU A 916 3.02 -2.34 18.56
N LYS A 917 2.17 -2.94 17.72
CA LYS A 917 2.57 -3.48 16.41
C LYS A 917 3.06 -2.34 15.50
N VAL A 918 4.01 -2.64 14.63
CA VAL A 918 4.39 -1.71 13.56
C VAL A 918 3.18 -1.28 12.74
N SER A 919 2.99 0.04 12.67
CA SER A 919 1.99 0.71 11.84
C SER A 919 2.59 1.94 11.18
N TYR A 920 1.96 2.35 10.08
CA TYR A 920 2.44 3.42 9.22
C TYR A 920 1.30 4.41 8.97
N ASN A 921 1.61 5.69 9.00
CA ASN A 921 0.69 6.78 8.65
C ASN A 921 1.49 7.97 8.12
N GLU A 922 0.81 8.97 7.59
CA GLU A 922 1.40 10.28 7.30
C GLU A 922 0.71 11.40 8.08
N PHE A 923 1.41 12.51 8.24
CA PHE A 923 0.81 13.75 8.73
C PHE A 923 1.45 14.95 8.01
N GLU A 924 0.62 15.73 7.29
CA GLU A 924 1.02 16.88 6.47
C GLU A 924 2.23 16.59 5.54
N GLY A 925 2.26 15.40 4.93
CA GLY A 925 3.32 14.98 4.00
C GLY A 925 4.60 14.45 4.66
N ILE A 926 4.58 14.22 5.98
CA ILE A 926 5.66 13.56 6.74
C ILE A 926 5.24 12.13 7.08
N ASP A 927 6.11 11.17 6.75
CA ASP A 927 5.89 9.75 7.05
C ASP A 927 6.18 9.46 8.54
N VAL A 928 5.28 8.71 9.17
CA VAL A 928 5.33 8.36 10.59
C VAL A 928 5.18 6.85 10.75
N ILE A 929 6.14 6.26 11.45
CA ILE A 929 6.15 4.86 11.86
C ILE A 929 5.83 4.83 13.35
N THR A 930 4.89 3.99 13.75
CA THR A 930 4.64 3.70 15.17
C THR A 930 4.96 2.25 15.44
N GLY A 931 5.70 1.96 16.50
CA GLY A 931 6.02 0.57 16.87
C GLY A 931 6.78 0.44 18.17
N SER A 932 7.10 -0.81 18.50
CA SER A 932 7.82 -1.23 19.70
C SER A 932 9.34 -0.97 19.62
N ASN A 933 10.04 -1.27 20.72
CA ASN A 933 11.50 -1.25 20.77
C ASN A 933 12.15 -2.22 19.76
N ASN A 934 11.52 -3.37 19.51
CA ASN A 934 11.99 -4.32 18.49
C ASN A 934 11.90 -3.69 17.10
N ALA A 935 10.79 -3.05 16.78
CA ALA A 935 10.63 -2.33 15.52
C ALA A 935 11.64 -1.18 15.35
N LEU A 936 11.91 -0.43 16.43
CA LEU A 936 12.94 0.62 16.43
C LEU A 936 14.34 0.03 16.19
N GLU A 937 14.64 -1.12 16.79
CA GLU A 937 15.90 -1.84 16.58
C GLU A 937 16.02 -2.32 15.13
N LYS A 938 14.95 -2.89 14.57
CA LYS A 938 14.90 -3.35 13.17
C LYS A 938 15.09 -2.20 12.19
N ILE A 939 14.45 -1.05 12.38
CA ILE A 939 14.63 0.07 11.45
C ILE A 939 16.06 0.60 11.49
N ILE A 940 16.70 0.69 12.67
CA ILE A 940 18.09 1.16 12.78
C ILE A 940 19.07 0.13 12.21
N LYS A 941 18.90 -1.17 12.51
CA LYS A 941 19.76 -2.26 12.00
C LYS A 941 19.75 -2.38 10.48
N ASN A 942 18.61 -2.10 9.85
CA ASN A 942 18.39 -2.40 8.43
C ASN A 942 18.54 -1.20 7.49
N ASN A 943 18.74 0.01 8.00
CA ASN A 943 18.85 1.23 7.20
C ASN A 943 20.10 2.02 7.63
N ASN A 944 20.67 2.78 6.68
CA ASN A 944 21.90 3.54 6.93
C ASN A 944 21.57 4.96 7.37
N PHE A 945 21.15 5.12 8.63
CA PHE A 945 20.91 6.44 9.19
C PHE A 945 22.22 7.18 9.43
N LYS A 946 22.24 8.43 9.00
CA LYS A 946 23.34 9.38 9.24
C LYS A 946 23.30 9.92 10.67
N THR A 947 22.11 10.37 11.08
CA THR A 947 21.88 10.95 12.40
C THR A 947 20.51 10.50 12.92
N ILE A 948 20.49 10.11 14.19
CA ILE A 948 19.27 9.80 14.94
C ILE A 948 18.99 10.98 15.87
N MET A 949 17.87 11.65 15.66
CA MET A 949 17.38 12.77 16.47
C MET A 949 16.40 12.23 17.50
N ILE A 950 16.48 12.69 18.74
CA ILE A 950 15.59 12.23 19.81
C ILE A 950 14.94 13.43 20.49
N HIS A 951 13.63 13.38 20.62
CA HIS A 951 12.85 14.28 21.46
C HIS A 951 12.28 13.49 22.64
N PHE A 952 12.42 14.05 23.86
CA PHE A 952 11.97 13.41 25.10
C PHE A 952 12.66 12.07 25.39
N LEU A 953 14.00 12.07 25.43
CA LEU A 953 14.77 10.87 25.74
C LEU A 953 14.36 10.31 27.12
N ASP A 954 14.02 9.03 27.16
CA ASP A 954 13.81 8.27 28.38
C ASP A 954 14.61 6.96 28.35
N GLN A 955 14.53 6.20 29.44
CA GLN A 955 15.21 4.91 29.57
C GLN A 955 14.74 3.89 28.51
N ASN A 956 13.49 3.97 28.06
CA ASN A 956 12.95 3.02 27.09
C ASN A 956 13.50 3.26 25.69
N ILE A 957 13.55 4.52 25.24
CA ILE A 957 14.21 4.90 23.99
C ILE A 957 15.70 4.55 24.08
N TRP A 958 16.36 4.94 25.18
CA TRP A 958 17.79 4.73 25.34
C TRP A 958 18.19 3.26 25.30
N HIS A 959 17.37 2.37 25.86
CA HIS A 959 17.63 0.92 25.83
C HIS A 959 17.89 0.38 24.42
N THR A 960 17.16 0.88 23.42
CA THR A 960 17.37 0.51 22.02
C THR A 960 18.50 1.31 21.37
N ILE A 961 18.51 2.63 21.55
CA ILE A 961 19.49 3.52 20.90
C ILE A 961 20.93 3.24 21.34
N ASN A 962 21.15 2.91 22.61
CA ASN A 962 22.47 2.64 23.16
C ASN A 962 23.18 1.46 22.48
N LYS A 963 22.43 0.53 21.87
CA LYS A 963 23.01 -0.60 21.10
C LYS A 963 23.73 -0.13 19.82
N PHE A 964 23.41 1.06 19.33
CA PHE A 964 23.89 1.61 18.06
C PHE A 964 24.69 2.90 18.22
N ILE A 965 24.95 3.34 19.46
CA ILE A 965 25.57 4.63 19.74
C ILE A 965 27.01 4.73 19.20
N ASP A 966 27.72 3.61 19.09
CA ASP A 966 29.09 3.58 18.57
C ASP A 966 29.16 3.72 17.03
N THR A 967 28.06 3.44 16.33
CA THR A 967 28.00 3.43 14.86
C THR A 967 27.21 4.61 14.27
N HIS A 968 26.37 5.26 15.08
CA HIS A 968 25.48 6.33 14.61
C HIS A 968 25.65 7.60 15.45
N ARG A 969 25.56 8.75 14.79
CA ARG A 969 25.43 10.04 15.49
C ARG A 969 24.04 10.13 16.12
N VAL A 970 23.98 10.53 17.39
CA VAL A 970 22.73 10.72 18.12
C VAL A 970 22.66 12.15 18.66
N VAL A 971 21.59 12.86 18.34
CA VAL A 971 21.35 14.23 18.81
C VAL A 971 20.06 14.27 19.62
N VAL A 972 20.12 14.75 20.85
CA VAL A 972 18.99 14.75 21.79
C VAL A 972 18.56 16.17 22.10
N TRP A 973 17.32 16.54 21.73
CA TRP A 973 16.71 17.79 22.16
C TRP A 973 16.10 17.62 23.54
N VAL A 974 16.56 18.43 24.49
CA VAL A 974 16.13 18.39 25.89
C VAL A 974 15.08 19.49 26.14
N HIS A 975 13.86 19.12 26.56
CA HIS A 975 12.70 20.01 26.71
C HIS A 975 12.34 20.32 28.16
N GLY A 976 12.71 19.45 29.10
CA GLY A 976 12.52 19.63 30.54
C GLY A 976 11.65 18.57 31.21
N ALA A 977 10.57 18.11 30.57
CA ALA A 977 9.68 17.11 31.16
C ALA A 977 10.36 15.76 31.45
N GLU A 978 11.39 15.44 30.68
CA GLU A 978 12.19 14.23 30.74
C GLU A 978 13.31 14.26 31.78
N ILE A 979 13.71 15.45 32.27
CA ILE A 979 14.94 15.61 33.07
C ILE A 979 14.80 16.51 34.31
N GLN A 980 13.88 17.49 34.31
CA GLN A 980 13.73 18.45 35.41
C GLN A 980 13.35 17.78 36.73
N SER A 981 13.84 18.37 37.82
CA SER A 981 13.55 17.87 39.16
C SER A 981 12.12 18.12 39.61
N TRP A 982 11.60 17.20 40.44
CA TRP A 982 10.25 17.30 40.99
C TRP A 982 10.05 18.58 41.80
N HIS A 983 11.08 19.05 42.54
CA HIS A 983 10.98 20.23 43.40
C HIS A 983 10.80 21.53 42.61
N ARG A 984 11.32 21.60 41.38
CA ARG A 984 11.09 22.70 40.42
C ARG A 984 9.63 22.82 39.97
N ARG A 985 8.83 21.76 40.19
CA ARG A 985 7.39 21.69 39.87
C ARG A 985 6.53 21.50 41.11
N ALA A 986 7.05 21.82 42.30
CA ALA A 986 6.36 21.61 43.57
C ALA A 986 4.98 22.29 43.63
N PHE A 987 4.81 23.42 42.95
CA PHE A 987 3.54 24.15 42.82
C PHE A 987 2.41 23.37 42.10
N ASN A 988 2.70 22.22 41.49
CA ASN A 988 1.70 21.36 40.86
C ASN A 988 1.18 20.25 41.78
N TYR A 989 1.72 20.08 42.99
CA TYR A 989 1.32 19.03 43.91
C TYR A 989 0.44 19.61 45.03
N GLU A 990 -0.78 19.09 45.16
CA GLU A 990 -1.77 19.57 46.13
C GLU A 990 -1.56 18.97 47.52
N ASN A 991 -0.89 17.83 47.61
CA ASN A 991 -0.65 17.12 48.86
C ASN A 991 0.67 16.34 48.85
N GLU A 992 1.10 15.94 50.05
CA GLU A 992 2.37 15.23 50.27
C GLU A 992 2.44 13.88 49.53
N SER A 993 1.31 13.19 49.34
CA SER A 993 1.25 11.94 48.58
C SER A 993 1.58 12.13 47.10
N GLN A 994 1.02 13.16 46.46
CA GLN A 994 1.35 13.52 45.07
C GLN A 994 2.83 13.93 44.94
N ALA A 995 3.33 14.74 45.87
CA ALA A 995 4.73 15.15 45.89
C ALA A 995 5.69 13.95 46.07
N GLN A 996 5.37 13.00 46.95
CA GLN A 996 6.17 11.80 47.18
C GLN A 996 6.17 10.87 45.95
N LYS A 997 5.03 10.73 45.26
CA LYS A 997 4.96 9.99 43.97
C LYS A 997 5.84 10.64 42.91
N ALA A 998 5.77 11.97 42.78
CA ALA A 998 6.59 12.70 41.81
C ALA A 998 8.09 12.62 42.13
N LYS A 999 8.46 12.70 43.41
CA LYS A 999 9.83 12.49 43.88
C LYS A 999 10.36 11.10 43.51
N THR A 1000 9.58 10.06 43.80
CA THR A 1000 9.95 8.66 43.49
C THR A 1000 10.12 8.46 41.97
N SER A 1001 9.21 9.01 41.16
CA SER A 1001 9.31 8.96 39.69
C SER A 1001 10.54 9.74 39.16
N TYR A 1002 10.85 10.89 39.76
CA TYR A 1002 12.05 11.65 39.44
C TYR A 1002 13.34 10.90 39.82
N GLU A 1003 13.40 10.26 40.99
CA GLU A 1003 14.61 9.54 41.44
C GLU A 1003 15.05 8.47 40.43
N THR A 1004 14.10 7.72 39.85
CA THR A 1004 14.38 6.76 38.77
C THR A 1004 14.94 7.44 37.52
N ARG A 1005 14.32 8.55 37.08
CA ARG A 1005 14.79 9.30 35.89
C ARG A 1005 16.14 9.97 36.12
N ALA A 1006 16.36 10.56 37.28
CA ALA A 1006 17.60 11.21 37.66
C ALA A 1006 18.74 10.20 37.72
N LYS A 1007 18.49 8.98 38.23
CA LYS A 1007 19.47 7.89 38.19
C LYS A 1007 19.89 7.57 36.75
N PHE A 1008 18.92 7.38 35.85
CA PHE A 1008 19.19 7.15 34.43
C PHE A 1008 20.04 8.27 33.80
N TRP A 1009 19.65 9.53 33.99
CA TRP A 1009 20.40 10.67 33.43
C TRP A 1009 21.81 10.81 34.00
N ARG A 1010 21.99 10.59 35.31
CA ARG A 1010 23.33 10.59 35.92
C ARG A 1010 24.22 9.50 35.32
N GLU A 1011 23.69 8.30 35.13
CA GLU A 1011 24.43 7.19 34.53
C GLU A 1011 24.83 7.49 33.08
N LEU A 1012 23.93 8.07 32.29
CA LEU A 1012 24.19 8.48 30.92
C LEU A 1012 25.24 9.60 30.83
N ILE A 1013 25.07 10.66 31.62
CA ILE A 1013 25.94 11.85 31.56
C ILE A 1013 27.33 11.56 32.16
N LYS A 1014 27.44 10.67 33.14
CA LYS A 1014 28.74 10.30 33.74
C LYS A 1014 29.69 9.67 32.72
N ASN A 1015 29.17 8.99 31.70
CA ASN A 1015 29.95 8.36 30.64
C ASN A 1015 29.32 8.69 29.28
N ILE A 1016 29.38 9.96 28.87
CA ILE A 1016 28.78 10.41 27.60
C ILE A 1016 29.46 9.68 26.44
N PRO A 1017 28.70 8.95 25.59
CA PRO A 1017 29.25 8.34 24.39
C PRO A 1017 29.76 9.40 23.41
N LYS A 1018 30.84 9.10 22.67
CA LYS A 1018 31.46 10.05 21.72
C LYS A 1018 30.46 10.63 20.72
N ASN A 1019 29.57 9.78 20.20
CA ASN A 1019 28.60 10.16 19.16
C ASN A 1019 27.30 10.77 19.70
N LEU A 1020 27.19 10.99 21.03
CA LEU A 1020 26.03 11.61 21.64
C LEU A 1020 26.22 13.12 21.81
N HIS A 1021 25.24 13.88 21.35
CA HIS A 1021 25.22 15.34 21.48
C HIS A 1021 23.86 15.83 21.99
N PHE A 1022 23.85 16.82 22.87
CA PHE A 1022 22.65 17.38 23.47
C PHE A 1022 22.35 18.79 22.92
N VAL A 1023 21.07 19.10 22.71
CA VAL A 1023 20.61 20.44 22.35
C VAL A 1023 19.70 20.93 23.46
N PHE A 1024 20.13 22.01 24.13
CA PHE A 1024 19.34 22.70 25.15
C PHE A 1024 18.76 23.99 24.56
N VAL A 1025 17.56 24.35 24.98
CA VAL A 1025 16.88 25.55 24.48
C VAL A 1025 17.44 26.86 25.03
N SER A 1026 18.10 26.82 26.18
CA SER A 1026 18.63 28.00 26.89
C SER A 1026 19.80 27.61 27.80
N LYS A 1027 20.67 28.57 28.11
CA LYS A 1027 21.85 28.33 28.95
C LYS A 1027 21.42 28.09 30.40
N TYR A 1028 20.45 28.85 30.89
CA TYR A 1028 19.81 28.70 32.18
C TYR A 1028 19.29 27.28 32.37
N PHE A 1029 18.58 26.74 31.37
CA PHE A 1029 18.01 25.41 31.47
C PHE A 1029 19.10 24.32 31.48
N ALA A 1030 20.17 24.47 30.70
CA ALA A 1030 21.32 23.57 30.75
C ALA A 1030 21.99 23.59 32.14
N ASP A 1031 22.20 24.78 32.70
CA ASP A 1031 22.82 24.96 34.02
C ASP A 1031 21.92 24.44 35.15
N GLU A 1032 20.59 24.63 35.04
CA GLU A 1032 19.59 24.06 35.95
C GLU A 1032 19.68 22.53 35.98
N VAL A 1033 19.72 21.91 34.80
CA VAL A 1033 19.82 20.45 34.68
C VAL A 1033 21.11 19.92 35.30
N MET A 1034 22.25 20.55 35.00
CA MET A 1034 23.56 20.15 35.53
C MET A 1034 23.61 20.30 37.04
N SER A 1035 23.05 21.39 37.58
CA SER A 1035 22.94 21.62 39.02
C SER A 1035 22.03 20.61 39.71
N ASP A 1036 20.84 20.34 39.15
CA ASP A 1036 19.85 19.44 39.77
C ASP A 1036 20.34 17.97 39.78
N LEU A 1037 21.14 17.58 38.78
CA LEU A 1037 21.72 16.25 38.69
C LEU A 1037 23.06 16.10 39.42
N ASP A 1038 23.69 17.20 39.83
CA ASP A 1038 25.04 17.26 40.41
C ASP A 1038 26.10 16.67 39.44
N ILE A 1039 26.05 17.09 38.17
CA ILE A 1039 26.96 16.63 37.12
C ILE A 1039 27.15 17.68 36.02
N THR A 1040 28.36 17.78 35.47
CA THR A 1040 28.68 18.73 34.38
C THR A 1040 28.79 18.01 33.03
N ILE A 1041 28.15 18.57 32.00
CA ILE A 1041 28.29 18.13 30.61
C ILE A 1041 29.44 18.93 29.96
N PRO A 1042 30.45 18.29 29.33
CA PRO A 1042 31.49 19.00 28.60
C PRO A 1042 30.92 19.82 27.42
N GLU A 1043 31.48 21.00 27.16
CA GLU A 1043 31.02 21.89 26.08
C GLU A 1043 31.07 21.26 24.68
N SER A 1044 31.90 20.25 24.45
CA SER A 1044 31.94 19.50 23.18
C SER A 1044 30.70 18.62 22.95
N HIS A 1045 29.91 18.35 23.99
CA HIS A 1045 28.76 17.43 23.95
C HIS A 1045 27.41 18.12 24.00
N TYR A 1046 27.35 19.46 24.06
CA TYR A 1046 26.06 20.15 23.98
C TYR A 1046 26.14 21.51 23.27
N GLU A 1047 24.99 21.95 22.74
CA GLU A 1047 24.82 23.28 22.16
C GLU A 1047 23.54 23.95 22.69
N ILE A 1048 23.54 25.28 22.76
CA ILE A 1048 22.36 26.08 23.10
C ILE A 1048 21.68 26.57 21.82
N ILE A 1049 20.52 26.02 21.52
CA ILE A 1049 19.70 26.39 20.35
C ILE A 1049 18.27 26.65 20.80
N ALA A 1050 17.88 27.92 20.78
CA ALA A 1050 16.52 28.36 21.11
C ALA A 1050 15.46 27.72 20.20
N ASN A 1051 14.20 27.69 20.65
CA ASN A 1051 13.08 27.33 19.80
C ASN A 1051 12.86 28.41 18.71
N PRO A 1052 12.50 28.01 17.47
CA PRO A 1052 12.26 28.92 16.37
C PRO A 1052 10.95 29.71 16.51
N ILE A 1053 10.94 30.96 16.05
CA ILE A 1053 9.74 31.81 15.94
C ILE A 1053 9.43 32.09 14.47
N ASP A 1054 8.22 31.75 14.04
CA ASP A 1054 7.75 31.98 12.67
C ASP A 1054 7.33 33.44 12.47
N THR A 1055 8.29 34.28 12.08
CA THR A 1055 8.07 35.73 11.90
C THR A 1055 7.23 36.07 10.67
N GLU A 1056 7.08 35.14 9.71
CA GLU A 1056 6.17 35.33 8.58
C GLU A 1056 4.72 35.18 9.03
N LYS A 1057 4.45 34.17 9.87
CA LYS A 1057 3.13 33.95 10.44
C LYS A 1057 2.78 34.97 11.52
N PHE A 1058 3.68 35.21 12.46
CA PHE A 1058 3.57 36.19 13.53
C PHE A 1058 4.22 37.51 13.10
N SER A 1059 3.78 38.02 11.96
CA SER A 1059 4.35 39.21 11.34
C SER A 1059 4.07 40.46 12.15
N TYR A 1060 5.08 41.29 12.35
CA TYR A 1060 4.92 42.58 12.98
C TYR A 1060 4.02 43.50 12.14
N GLN A 1061 3.05 44.10 12.82
CA GLN A 1061 2.29 45.24 12.31
C GLN A 1061 2.40 46.35 13.34
N LYS A 1062 2.68 47.57 12.87
CA LYS A 1062 2.77 48.74 13.75
C LYS A 1062 1.48 48.86 14.56
N LYS A 1063 1.60 48.75 15.88
CA LYS A 1063 0.45 48.80 16.78
C LYS A 1063 -0.08 50.22 16.87
N ASP A 1064 -1.41 50.36 16.77
CA ASP A 1064 -2.07 51.58 17.19
C ASP A 1064 -1.85 51.75 18.70
N VAL A 1065 -1.48 52.96 19.11
CA VAL A 1065 -1.23 53.29 20.51
C VAL A 1065 -2.43 53.03 21.42
N GLN A 1066 -3.66 53.01 20.88
CA GLN A 1066 -4.85 52.66 21.64
C GLN A 1066 -4.90 51.18 22.02
N LEU A 1067 -4.19 50.29 21.32
CA LEU A 1067 -4.13 48.87 21.66
C LEU A 1067 -3.43 48.60 23.00
N ARG A 1068 -2.76 49.60 23.61
CA ARG A 1068 -2.20 49.51 24.97
C ARG A 1068 -3.26 49.22 26.04
N THR A 1069 -4.55 49.49 25.76
CA THR A 1069 -5.65 49.15 26.68
C THR A 1069 -6.22 47.76 26.44
N LYS A 1070 -5.77 47.04 25.41
CA LYS A 1070 -6.22 45.68 25.07
C LYS A 1070 -5.17 44.65 25.47
N ILE A 1071 -5.52 43.81 26.44
CA ILE A 1071 -4.64 42.85 27.11
C ILE A 1071 -5.08 41.42 26.81
N LEU A 1072 -4.16 40.64 26.25
CA LEU A 1072 -4.40 39.26 25.83
C LEU A 1072 -3.63 38.28 26.72
N SER A 1073 -4.29 37.19 27.13
CA SER A 1073 -3.65 36.04 27.78
C SER A 1073 -4.10 34.75 27.12
N ILE A 1074 -3.17 34.05 26.47
CA ILE A 1074 -3.40 32.72 25.87
C ILE A 1074 -2.52 31.72 26.62
N ARG A 1075 -3.14 30.86 27.44
CA ARG A 1075 -2.42 29.92 28.32
C ARG A 1075 -3.16 28.60 28.56
N PRO A 1076 -2.46 27.45 28.64
CA PRO A 1076 -3.07 26.21 29.12
C PRO A 1076 -3.48 26.30 30.60
N TYR A 1077 -4.62 25.72 30.94
CA TYR A 1077 -5.13 25.58 32.32
C TYR A 1077 -5.01 24.14 32.83
N ALA A 1078 -4.09 23.36 32.25
CA ALA A 1078 -3.85 21.97 32.63
C ALA A 1078 -3.04 21.82 33.94
N SER A 1079 -2.26 22.85 34.32
CA SER A 1079 -1.44 22.86 35.54
C SER A 1079 -1.17 24.29 36.02
N ARG A 1080 -0.61 24.45 37.22
CA ARG A 1080 -0.31 25.75 37.83
C ARG A 1080 0.99 26.40 37.30
N THR A 1081 1.65 25.74 36.33
CA THR A 1081 2.92 26.17 35.72
C THR A 1081 2.85 27.56 35.07
N TYR A 1082 1.75 27.87 34.38
CA TYR A 1082 1.56 29.15 33.70
C TYR A 1082 0.92 30.24 34.57
N ALA A 1083 0.88 30.04 35.89
CA ALA A 1083 0.50 31.07 36.85
C ALA A 1083 -0.78 31.85 36.53
N ASN A 1084 -1.79 31.19 35.94
CA ASN A 1084 -3.03 31.85 35.51
C ASN A 1084 -3.77 32.52 36.69
N ASP A 1085 -3.54 32.07 37.93
CA ASP A 1085 -4.04 32.70 39.14
C ASP A 1085 -3.44 34.10 39.38
N LEU A 1086 -2.21 34.36 38.94
CA LEU A 1086 -1.59 35.71 39.01
C LEU A 1086 -2.24 36.66 38.01
N THR A 1087 -2.57 36.18 36.81
CA THR A 1087 -3.37 36.95 35.84
C THR A 1087 -4.70 37.38 36.45
N VAL A 1088 -5.41 36.46 37.10
CA VAL A 1088 -6.68 36.74 37.78
C VAL A 1088 -6.50 37.74 38.92
N LYS A 1089 -5.50 37.55 39.79
CA LYS A 1089 -5.19 38.49 40.90
C LYS A 1089 -4.84 39.89 40.39
N ALA A 1090 -4.06 40.00 39.31
CA ALA A 1090 -3.72 41.28 38.72
C ALA A 1090 -4.96 42.02 38.17
N ILE A 1091 -5.88 41.30 37.51
CA ILE A 1091 -7.14 41.88 37.02
C ILE A 1091 -8.02 42.34 38.17
N LEU A 1092 -8.14 41.54 39.25
CA LEU A 1092 -8.89 41.91 40.46
C LEU A 1092 -8.30 43.13 41.19
N GLU A 1093 -6.98 43.31 41.15
CA GLU A 1093 -6.35 44.49 41.72
C GLU A 1093 -6.55 45.70 40.82
N LEU A 1094 -6.37 45.54 39.50
CA LEU A 1094 -6.67 46.58 38.50
C LEU A 1094 -8.13 47.02 38.53
N SER A 1095 -9.08 46.16 38.94
CA SER A 1095 -10.49 46.55 39.04
C SER A 1095 -10.78 47.63 40.07
N LYS A 1096 -9.78 47.97 40.90
CA LYS A 1096 -9.85 49.07 41.87
C LYS A 1096 -9.36 50.41 41.28
N GLU A 1097 -8.74 50.39 40.10
CA GLU A 1097 -8.19 51.58 39.45
C GLU A 1097 -9.27 52.35 38.66
N TYR A 1098 -9.12 53.68 38.59
CA TYR A 1098 -10.11 54.55 37.94
C TYR A 1098 -10.27 54.30 36.43
N PHE A 1099 -9.25 53.75 35.78
CA PHE A 1099 -9.19 53.49 34.35
C PHE A 1099 -9.53 52.03 33.97
N PHE A 1100 -9.94 51.19 34.93
CA PHE A 1100 -10.18 49.77 34.66
C PHE A 1100 -11.16 49.53 33.52
N ASN A 1101 -12.24 50.33 33.45
CA ASN A 1101 -13.27 50.18 32.42
C ASN A 1101 -12.78 50.58 31.01
N ASP A 1102 -11.63 51.25 30.89
CA ASP A 1102 -10.99 51.54 29.60
C ASP A 1102 -10.19 50.33 29.08
N LEU A 1103 -9.85 49.38 29.97
CA LEU A 1103 -9.11 48.17 29.63
C LEU A 1103 -10.04 47.08 29.13
N GLU A 1104 -9.59 46.31 28.15
CA GLU A 1104 -10.24 45.08 27.69
C GLU A 1104 -9.29 43.90 27.93
N PHE A 1105 -9.77 42.86 28.59
CA PHE A 1105 -9.03 41.62 28.81
C PHE A 1105 -9.64 40.49 28.00
N ARG A 1106 -8.81 39.72 27.29
CA ARG A 1106 -9.23 38.48 26.64
C ARG A 1106 -8.39 37.31 27.11
N ILE A 1107 -9.04 36.35 27.76
CA ILE A 1107 -8.42 35.20 28.40
C ILE A 1107 -8.88 33.94 27.69
N ILE A 1108 -7.94 33.25 27.05
CA ILE A 1108 -8.21 32.07 26.22
C ILE A 1108 -7.36 30.91 26.70
N GLY A 1109 -7.97 29.75 26.87
CA GLY A 1109 -7.27 28.54 27.27
C GLY A 1109 -8.22 27.42 27.63
N ASP A 1110 -7.69 26.23 27.87
CA ASP A 1110 -8.48 25.09 28.33
C ASP A 1110 -7.64 24.21 29.27
N GLY A 1111 -8.32 23.44 30.11
CA GLY A 1111 -7.75 22.54 31.10
C GLY A 1111 -8.57 22.49 32.38
N VAL A 1112 -8.26 21.50 33.22
CA VAL A 1112 -9.02 21.19 34.44
C VAL A 1112 -9.12 22.36 35.44
N LEU A 1113 -8.21 23.32 35.38
CA LEU A 1113 -8.20 24.49 36.27
C LEU A 1113 -8.94 25.70 35.70
N PHE A 1114 -9.46 25.66 34.47
CA PHE A 1114 -10.01 26.84 33.79
C PHE A 1114 -11.13 27.47 34.61
N GLU A 1115 -12.19 26.70 34.85
CA GLU A 1115 -13.40 27.15 35.55
C GLU A 1115 -13.10 27.69 36.95
N GLU A 1116 -12.36 26.94 37.77
CA GLU A 1116 -11.97 27.37 39.12
C GLU A 1116 -11.16 28.68 39.10
N THR A 1117 -10.22 28.81 38.17
CA THR A 1117 -9.29 29.93 38.14
C THR A 1117 -9.97 31.22 37.72
N VAL A 1118 -10.81 31.19 36.67
CA VAL A 1118 -11.41 32.41 36.08
C VAL A 1118 -12.70 32.86 36.75
N GLU A 1119 -13.27 32.06 37.66
CA GLU A 1119 -14.55 32.34 38.31
C GLU A 1119 -14.67 33.78 38.89
N PRO A 1120 -13.64 34.33 39.57
CA PRO A 1120 -13.72 35.70 40.10
C PRO A 1120 -13.89 36.79 39.03
N LEU A 1121 -13.58 36.49 37.76
CA LEU A 1121 -13.57 37.47 36.67
C LEU A 1121 -14.91 37.58 35.93
N ARG A 1122 -15.84 36.64 36.13
CA ARG A 1122 -17.08 36.54 35.32
C ARG A 1122 -18.01 37.75 35.43
N ASN A 1123 -17.89 38.53 36.51
CA ASN A 1123 -18.74 39.69 36.78
C ASN A 1123 -18.24 40.98 36.09
N PHE A 1124 -17.09 40.95 35.41
CA PHE A 1124 -16.54 42.12 34.74
C PHE A 1124 -16.93 42.16 33.25
N ASN A 1125 -17.62 43.22 32.84
CA ASN A 1125 -18.10 43.37 31.45
C ASN A 1125 -16.98 43.59 30.42
N ASN A 1126 -15.78 43.97 30.87
CA ASN A 1126 -14.59 44.19 30.06
C ASN A 1126 -13.61 43.00 30.05
N VAL A 1127 -14.02 41.84 30.58
CA VAL A 1127 -13.25 40.59 30.54
C VAL A 1127 -13.96 39.56 29.67
N ILE A 1128 -13.29 39.12 28.61
CA ILE A 1128 -13.75 38.10 27.66
C ILE A 1128 -13.07 36.78 28.02
N LEU A 1129 -13.85 35.74 28.30
CA LEU A 1129 -13.37 34.40 28.66
C LEU A 1129 -13.73 33.39 27.56
N GLU A 1130 -12.75 32.63 27.07
CA GLU A 1130 -12.96 31.56 26.08
C GLU A 1130 -12.29 30.26 26.52
N GLN A 1131 -13.10 29.24 26.84
CA GLN A 1131 -12.61 27.91 27.15
C GLN A 1131 -12.42 27.07 25.89
N ARG A 1132 -11.26 27.19 25.24
CA ARG A 1132 -10.90 26.39 24.05
C ARG A 1132 -9.41 26.47 23.77
N PHE A 1133 -8.94 25.56 22.90
CA PHE A 1133 -7.63 25.67 22.26
C PHE A 1133 -7.72 26.51 20.97
N LEU A 1134 -6.64 27.23 20.68
CA LEU A 1134 -6.44 27.95 19.42
C LEU A 1134 -5.40 27.23 18.58
N ASN A 1135 -5.62 27.20 17.26
CA ASN A 1135 -4.54 26.90 16.33
C ASN A 1135 -3.66 28.15 16.12
N GLN A 1136 -2.43 27.98 15.64
CA GLN A 1136 -1.50 29.09 15.49
C GLN A 1136 -1.97 30.19 14.51
N ALA A 1137 -2.82 29.88 13.52
CA ALA A 1137 -3.36 30.90 12.62
C ALA A 1137 -4.35 31.81 13.37
N GLU A 1138 -5.23 31.23 14.18
CA GLU A 1138 -6.12 31.98 15.06
C GLU A 1138 -5.35 32.84 16.06
N ILE A 1139 -4.25 32.31 16.63
CA ILE A 1139 -3.37 33.08 17.54
C ILE A 1139 -2.79 34.30 16.81
N ALA A 1140 -2.25 34.10 15.60
CA ALA A 1140 -1.67 35.19 14.80
C ALA A 1140 -2.70 36.26 14.41
N ASP A 1141 -3.95 35.86 14.12
CA ASP A 1141 -5.04 36.80 13.84
C ASP A 1141 -5.45 37.60 15.08
N ILE A 1142 -5.64 36.94 16.22
CA ILE A 1142 -5.95 37.61 17.49
C ILE A 1142 -4.83 38.55 17.88
N HIS A 1143 -3.56 38.17 17.70
CA HIS A 1143 -2.43 39.05 17.99
C HIS A 1143 -2.54 40.42 17.29
N LYS A 1144 -3.15 40.51 16.10
CA LYS A 1144 -3.32 41.79 15.39
C LYS A 1144 -4.22 42.77 16.17
N GLU A 1145 -5.17 42.26 16.93
CA GLU A 1145 -6.20 43.04 17.64
C GLU A 1145 -5.79 43.50 19.05
N TYR A 1146 -4.66 43.02 19.58
CA TYR A 1146 -4.21 43.30 20.95
C TYR A 1146 -2.82 43.96 20.99
N GLY A 1147 -2.55 44.69 22.08
CA GLY A 1147 -1.28 45.41 22.28
C GLY A 1147 -0.43 44.89 23.42
N ILE A 1148 -1.02 44.34 24.49
CA ILE A 1148 -0.27 43.79 25.64
C ILE A 1148 -0.50 42.28 25.70
N PHE A 1149 0.58 41.51 25.93
CA PHE A 1149 0.50 40.06 26.15
C PHE A 1149 0.81 39.74 27.62
N LEU A 1150 -0.23 39.48 28.41
CA LEU A 1150 -0.12 39.17 29.83
C LEU A 1150 0.12 37.68 30.01
N CYS A 1151 1.31 37.34 30.51
CA CYS A 1151 1.85 36.01 30.29
C CYS A 1151 2.75 35.52 31.44
N PRO A 1152 2.32 35.65 32.73
CA PRO A 1152 3.11 35.19 33.87
C PRO A 1152 3.35 33.67 33.80
N SER A 1153 4.42 33.23 34.44
CA SER A 1153 4.78 31.82 34.57
C SER A 1153 5.43 31.59 35.94
N ARG A 1154 5.37 30.35 36.43
CA ARG A 1154 6.18 29.87 37.56
C ARG A 1154 7.43 29.10 37.10
N MET A 1155 7.41 28.60 35.88
CA MET A 1155 8.54 27.97 35.22
C MET A 1155 8.37 28.06 33.70
N ASP A 1156 9.45 28.38 33.00
CA ASP A 1156 9.51 28.33 31.54
C ASP A 1156 10.96 28.11 31.09
N THR A 1157 11.17 27.21 30.12
CA THR A 1157 12.50 26.93 29.54
C THR A 1157 12.83 27.87 28.38
N GLN A 1158 11.83 28.60 27.85
CA GLN A 1158 12.01 29.73 26.95
C GLN A 1158 10.84 30.71 27.02
N GLY A 1159 9.61 30.26 26.72
CA GLY A 1159 8.42 31.10 26.56
C GLY A 1159 8.04 31.35 25.09
N VAL A 1160 7.90 30.32 24.27
CA VAL A 1160 7.60 30.44 22.82
C VAL A 1160 6.39 31.32 22.53
N SER A 1161 5.28 31.15 23.25
CA SER A 1161 4.08 31.97 23.05
C SER A 1161 4.30 33.46 23.37
N ARG A 1162 5.21 33.78 24.32
CA ARG A 1162 5.63 35.16 24.58
C ARG A 1162 6.41 35.70 23.40
N ASP A 1163 7.35 34.93 22.87
CA ASP A 1163 8.17 35.33 21.73
C ASP A 1163 7.34 35.49 20.44
N GLU A 1164 6.32 34.65 20.21
CA GLU A 1164 5.33 34.79 19.12
C GLU A 1164 4.52 36.10 19.26
N ALA A 1165 4.14 36.46 20.49
CA ALA A 1165 3.44 37.71 20.78
C ALA A 1165 4.35 38.93 20.56
N MET A 1166 5.61 38.87 21.03
CA MET A 1166 6.63 39.90 20.76
C MET A 1166 6.87 40.08 19.27
N SER A 1167 6.96 38.98 18.50
CA SER A 1167 7.10 39.00 17.04
C SER A 1167 5.97 39.79 16.40
N SER A 1168 4.74 39.56 16.87
CA SER A 1168 3.53 40.25 16.42
C SER A 1168 3.40 41.69 16.93
N GLY A 1169 4.31 42.14 17.80
CA GLY A 1169 4.34 43.48 18.37
C GLY A 1169 3.59 43.67 19.70
N LEU A 1170 3.17 42.61 20.39
CA LEU A 1170 2.54 42.74 21.70
C LEU A 1170 3.60 42.88 22.78
N VAL A 1171 3.46 43.89 23.65
CA VAL A 1171 4.36 44.11 24.80
C VAL A 1171 4.11 43.03 25.85
N PRO A 1172 5.08 42.12 26.12
CA PRO A 1172 4.87 41.07 27.09
C PRO A 1172 4.97 41.62 28.52
N ILE A 1173 4.13 41.12 29.42
CA ILE A 1173 4.27 41.32 30.87
C ILE A 1173 4.34 39.93 31.50
N THR A 1174 5.42 39.65 32.22
CA THR A 1174 5.69 38.32 32.78
C THR A 1174 6.56 38.39 34.04
N ASN A 1175 6.86 37.23 34.63
CA ASN A 1175 7.69 37.12 35.82
C ASN A 1175 9.13 36.72 35.45
N ASN A 1176 10.11 37.14 36.24
CA ASN A 1176 11.52 36.77 36.10
C ASN A 1176 11.77 35.39 36.76
N VAL A 1177 11.39 34.33 36.05
CA VAL A 1177 11.57 32.93 36.45
C VAL A 1177 12.16 32.11 35.32
N GLY A 1178 12.86 31.02 35.65
CA GLY A 1178 13.40 30.12 34.64
C GLY A 1178 14.33 30.82 33.65
N ALA A 1179 14.20 30.47 32.38
CA ALA A 1179 15.02 31.06 31.31
C ALA A 1179 14.49 32.40 30.77
N ILE A 1180 13.41 32.96 31.33
CA ILE A 1180 12.72 34.12 30.75
C ILE A 1180 13.65 35.32 30.55
N SER A 1181 14.56 35.58 31.49
CA SER A 1181 15.51 36.68 31.40
C SER A 1181 16.47 36.58 30.21
N GLU A 1182 16.82 35.37 29.74
CA GLU A 1182 17.70 35.21 28.56
C GLU A 1182 17.01 35.65 27.27
N PHE A 1183 15.69 35.59 27.24
CA PHE A 1183 14.89 35.91 26.05
C PHE A 1183 14.34 37.34 26.06
N LEU A 1184 14.37 38.00 27.22
CA LEU A 1184 14.04 39.40 27.45
C LEU A 1184 15.26 40.24 27.87
N ASP A 1185 16.47 39.82 27.47
CA ASP A 1185 17.70 40.59 27.70
C ASP A 1185 17.58 41.99 27.10
N GLY A 1186 17.82 43.02 27.92
CA GLY A 1186 17.61 44.43 27.56
C GLY A 1186 16.15 44.92 27.63
N PHE A 1187 15.23 44.13 28.20
CA PHE A 1187 13.84 44.49 28.49
C PHE A 1187 13.43 44.11 29.92
N GLU A 1188 14.34 44.26 30.87
CA GLU A 1188 14.12 43.89 32.27
C GLU A 1188 12.94 44.62 32.91
N GLU A 1189 12.60 45.81 32.39
CA GLU A 1189 11.45 46.60 32.82
C GLU A 1189 10.09 45.97 32.50
N LEU A 1190 10.05 44.88 31.72
CA LEU A 1190 8.83 44.12 31.39
C LEU A 1190 8.62 42.90 32.30
N MET A 1191 9.54 42.67 33.23
CA MET A 1191 9.54 41.53 34.13
C MET A 1191 9.32 41.96 35.58
N VAL A 1192 8.62 41.12 36.33
CA VAL A 1192 8.42 41.28 37.79
C VAL A 1192 8.99 40.09 38.55
N PRO A 1193 9.26 40.19 39.86
CA PRO A 1193 9.64 39.03 40.66
C PRO A 1193 8.62 37.88 40.60
N ALA A 1194 9.06 36.67 40.95
CA ALA A 1194 8.18 35.50 41.00
C ALA A 1194 6.97 35.73 41.93
N ASP A 1195 5.78 35.32 41.47
CA ASP A 1195 4.51 35.46 42.20
C ASP A 1195 4.10 36.91 42.58
N ASP A 1196 4.68 37.94 41.93
CA ASP A 1196 4.39 39.36 42.19
C ASP A 1196 3.31 39.94 41.26
N TYR A 1197 2.02 39.68 41.57
CA TYR A 1197 0.92 40.27 40.81
C TYR A 1197 0.80 41.79 40.97
N GLU A 1198 1.30 42.38 42.06
CA GLU A 1198 1.30 43.83 42.27
C GLU A 1198 2.28 44.53 41.30
N GLY A 1199 3.43 43.90 41.03
CA GLY A 1199 4.34 44.31 39.98
C GLY A 1199 3.66 44.33 38.60
N ILE A 1200 2.87 43.30 38.28
CA ILE A 1200 2.12 43.22 37.01
C ILE A 1200 1.17 44.41 36.88
N VAL A 1201 0.44 44.73 37.96
CA VAL A 1201 -0.47 45.88 38.03
C VAL A 1201 0.29 47.17 37.75
N LYS A 1202 1.45 47.40 38.41
CA LYS A 1202 2.29 48.59 38.20
C LYS A 1202 2.73 48.74 36.74
N LEU A 1203 3.11 47.65 36.08
CA LEU A 1203 3.52 47.67 34.67
C LEU A 1203 2.35 47.99 33.73
N ILE A 1204 1.18 47.40 33.95
CA ILE A 1204 -0.02 47.71 33.17
C ILE A 1204 -0.41 49.19 33.37
N THR A 1205 -0.39 49.68 34.61
CA THR A 1205 -0.67 51.09 34.92
C THR A 1205 0.33 52.04 34.23
N ARG A 1206 1.62 51.68 34.19
CA ARG A 1206 2.64 52.46 33.47
C ARG A 1206 2.35 52.50 31.97
N LEU A 1207 2.10 51.35 31.34
CA LEU A 1207 1.81 51.30 29.89
C LEU A 1207 0.51 52.03 29.53
N TYR A 1208 -0.50 52.02 30.41
CA TYR A 1208 -1.72 52.80 30.23
C TYR A 1208 -1.44 54.31 30.22
N ASN A 1209 -0.67 54.79 31.21
CA ASN A 1209 -0.36 56.22 31.41
C ASN A 1209 0.69 56.78 30.44
N GLU A 1210 1.57 55.92 29.89
CA GLU A 1210 2.72 56.33 29.07
C GLU A 1210 2.63 55.75 27.63
N PRO A 1211 1.76 56.31 26.76
CA PRO A 1211 1.50 55.78 25.41
C PRO A 1211 2.72 55.76 24.48
N GLU A 1212 3.66 56.70 24.66
CA GLU A 1212 4.90 56.75 23.88
C GLU A 1212 5.81 55.56 24.20
N ILE A 1213 5.88 55.17 25.49
CA ILE A 1213 6.66 54.01 25.94
C ILE A 1213 6.10 52.71 25.35
N PHE A 1214 4.77 52.55 25.34
CA PHE A 1214 4.12 51.40 24.71
C PHE A 1214 4.53 51.26 23.23
N SER A 1215 4.47 52.37 22.47
CA SER A 1215 4.77 52.36 21.04
C SER A 1215 6.24 52.01 20.77
N LEU A 1216 7.16 52.54 21.58
CA LEU A 1216 8.60 52.24 21.49
C LEU A 1216 8.89 50.77 21.83
N LEU A 1217 8.33 50.27 22.93
CA LEU A 1217 8.51 48.88 23.36
C LEU A 1217 7.96 47.90 22.33
N SER A 1218 6.74 48.14 21.83
CA SER A 1218 6.10 47.32 20.78
C SER A 1218 6.99 47.15 19.55
N GLU A 1219 7.69 48.20 19.12
CA GLU A 1219 8.58 48.15 17.97
C GLU A 1219 9.90 47.43 18.30
N ASN A 1220 10.50 47.74 19.45
CA ASN A 1220 11.81 47.22 19.84
C ASN A 1220 11.78 45.72 20.16
N ILE A 1221 10.76 45.24 20.89
CA ILE A 1221 10.63 43.80 21.20
C ILE A 1221 10.47 42.98 19.93
N SER A 1222 9.74 43.48 18.94
CA SER A 1222 9.54 42.76 17.68
C SER A 1222 10.86 42.66 16.90
N LYS A 1223 11.65 43.74 16.86
CA LYS A 1223 12.99 43.72 16.27
C LYS A 1223 13.95 42.74 16.96
N SER A 1224 13.79 42.50 18.27
CA SER A 1224 14.65 41.57 19.01
C SER A 1224 14.49 40.10 18.57
N ILE A 1225 13.32 39.73 18.00
CA ILE A 1225 12.99 38.36 17.60
C ILE A 1225 13.81 37.86 16.41
N VAL A 1226 14.44 38.75 15.62
CA VAL A 1226 15.26 38.39 14.45
C VAL A 1226 16.35 37.37 14.81
N SER A 1227 16.90 37.41 16.03
CA SER A 1227 17.89 36.45 16.53
C SER A 1227 17.37 35.02 16.75
N ARG A 1228 16.04 34.85 16.76
CA ARG A 1228 15.29 33.61 17.03
C ARG A 1228 14.35 33.25 15.88
N GLU A 1229 14.51 33.91 14.75
CA GLU A 1229 13.70 33.68 13.55
C GLU A 1229 13.86 32.23 13.08
N LYS A 1230 12.75 31.65 12.60
CA LYS A 1230 12.62 30.25 12.22
C LYS A 1230 13.73 29.78 11.28
N TYR A 1231 13.98 30.48 10.17
CA TYR A 1231 15.01 30.09 9.22
C TYR A 1231 16.41 30.08 9.85
N LEU A 1232 16.77 31.07 10.67
CA LEU A 1232 18.07 31.09 11.37
C LEU A 1232 18.24 29.91 12.34
N ILE A 1233 17.24 29.66 13.18
CA ILE A 1233 17.29 28.60 14.18
C ILE A 1233 17.30 27.22 13.53
N ILE A 1234 16.46 26.98 12.53
CA ILE A 1234 16.41 25.72 11.81
C ILE A 1234 17.75 25.44 11.10
N ASN A 1235 18.42 26.47 10.58
CA ASN A 1235 19.77 26.30 10.02
C ASN A 1235 20.80 25.87 11.08
N LYS A 1236 20.73 26.40 12.30
CA LYS A 1236 21.58 25.93 13.42
C LYS A 1236 21.30 24.47 13.75
N GLU A 1237 20.03 24.10 13.89
CA GLU A 1237 19.63 22.69 14.13
C GLU A 1237 20.13 21.77 13.01
N ILE A 1238 19.98 22.16 11.74
CA ILE A 1238 20.47 21.39 10.58
C ILE A 1238 22.00 21.26 10.60
N ASN A 1239 22.74 22.28 11.03
CA ASN A 1239 24.20 22.17 11.16
C ASN A 1239 24.60 21.11 12.18
N VAL A 1240 23.93 21.04 13.34
CA VAL A 1240 24.16 20.01 14.35
C VAL A 1240 23.79 18.61 13.83
N ILE A 1241 22.70 18.52 13.08
CA ILE A 1241 22.22 17.27 12.47
C ILE A 1241 23.21 16.76 11.41
N LYS A 1242 23.76 17.65 10.58
CA LYS A 1242 24.70 17.32 9.49
C LYS A 1242 26.15 17.19 9.95
N TYR A 1243 26.51 17.61 11.16
CA TYR A 1243 27.90 17.64 11.59
C TYR A 1243 28.53 16.24 11.61
N TYR A 1244 29.51 16.02 10.74
CA TYR A 1244 30.42 14.89 10.80
C TYR A 1244 31.78 15.41 11.25
N GLU A 1245 32.34 14.84 12.31
CA GLU A 1245 33.79 14.90 12.48
C GLU A 1245 34.39 14.15 11.29
N TYR A 1246 35.13 14.88 10.45
CA TYR A 1246 35.96 14.32 9.38
C TYR A 1246 37.05 13.41 9.94
#